data_AF-A0AA35U2Y5-F1
#
_entry.id   AF-A0AA35U2Y5-F1
#
_cell.length_a   1.000
_cell.length_b   1.000
_cell.length_c   1.000
_cell.angle_alpha   90.00
_cell.angle_beta   90.00
_cell.angle_gamma   90.00
#
_symmetry.space_group_name_H-M   'P 1'
#
loop_
_entity.id
_entity.type
_entity.pdbx_description
1 polymer ?
#
loop_
_entity_poly.entity_id
_entity_poly.type
_entity_poly.pdbx_seq_one_letter_code
_entity_poly.pdbx_strand_id
1 'polypeptide(L)'
;MVVEAHSVHLPSHPGGREFISYQSSIGKYKSTLQRLTMSLDEKNFITWCWEVLLMLKLHPNQVIHPSMEVLTPESSTPQDSATPGPAKDPSVYRRRVEPEWARLSPDSDEIVLPDLTSTGERELAELRDAVHYDGTLAAYVALCLTSIGSDTDHFLLGGLPLLQRLIDEGYILPALRVIANVTPRFFRHKKILIEASGFLKAVVAVANADSAAASFRDRITFSTPEPLLLRKMAGLLQTQLHRGRCQGNLTESGRGEGHVTTSGCGQGGGVSGEVILQFWLHIFLSYPSWYREQSLLYLVNTLCLAAFSEPEWHRILIDALFEAYRTLGPLYARGGLFSPVLSIVSSSGPPSIFTSVSIKECPWLAFFSLCAEQRFEEKEGIWRQLLIQLKKDPKIAIENALKKVFVELKKPQGSFSADSLSIYRWAEFCSSVEPGHPIVPLVWQKFFSLYLQRPVLDSTLPERGSLGLRFFSQSRANSQRRQMKSCLSAVVMKTQSQIGRQSRTSDDEDRGGGGGPQVEREREYLLNTLSFFQTLNLWLEEPRLHDASLYLPGLPQQYNSQRLATIFSPPEFCFWMEFVPVSEVKVRRAVLIDEWLQVESYQKTLASHTPKPPRDDAMTRIRKRLDKGKQPVAPPTLQVGPAPFEHLTEEIMLSQDSLLVFLKSDIQFVVQQASSHSTKANVLVTLDTQYMDGLPVLYSNQPRQFMVSVPCKRSSSRCAGPATIVFRYEEIELSPKWEQMLKVNRSEYEQLVASLSLPLSLDFCKAVVRMEHTVSELSRMAEQLPETERSKAVQSGVNLFYEILTSLNLDCRQFPPSCQFLTSCVQILGQEFIQKDPSQTVKILDCLIKQPSKADLLAPLFHPNNSPAHFLEMYSNVETVAREEGPNVAFSVLTKFNVQDWLDGYSSSLVDRSTFLHQIWRGILLCGPRPSLEFEILLEVKTSLHSPAIVICIQDGWLACPSLHLLA
;
A
#
# COMPACT_ATOMS: atom_id res chain seq x y z
N MET A 1 -26.95 -22.43 -8.33
CA MET A 1 -27.09 -21.03 -8.81
C MET A 1 -25.82 -20.40 -9.37
N VAL A 2 -24.92 -19.72 -8.63
CA VAL A 2 -23.74 -19.05 -9.27
C VAL A 2 -22.77 -20.07 -9.90
N VAL A 3 -22.44 -21.13 -9.15
CA VAL A 3 -21.62 -22.26 -9.65
C VAL A 3 -22.26 -22.95 -10.86
N GLU A 4 -23.58 -23.14 -10.80
CA GLU A 4 -24.39 -23.75 -11.86
C GLU A 4 -24.41 -22.88 -13.13
N ALA A 5 -24.62 -21.57 -13.00
CA ALA A 5 -24.56 -20.61 -14.09
C ALA A 5 -23.17 -20.60 -14.76
N HIS A 6 -22.10 -20.63 -13.97
CA HIS A 6 -20.74 -20.77 -14.50
C HIS A 6 -20.55 -22.07 -15.29
N SER A 7 -21.00 -23.21 -14.75
CA SER A 7 -20.86 -24.52 -15.40
C SER A 7 -21.61 -24.63 -16.74
N VAL A 8 -22.73 -23.91 -16.89
CA VAL A 8 -23.59 -23.93 -18.09
C VAL A 8 -23.12 -22.95 -19.16
N HIS A 9 -22.64 -21.76 -18.75
CA HIS A 9 -22.20 -20.73 -19.70
C HIS A 9 -20.79 -20.95 -20.23
N LEU A 10 -19.92 -21.64 -19.47
CA LEU A 10 -18.53 -21.91 -19.85
C LEU A 10 -18.24 -23.42 -19.83
N PRO A 11 -18.83 -24.20 -20.76
CA PRO A 11 -18.71 -25.65 -20.78
C PRO A 11 -17.28 -26.15 -21.04
N SER A 12 -16.43 -25.32 -21.66
CA SER A 12 -15.01 -25.61 -21.94
C SER A 12 -14.04 -25.19 -20.83
N HIS A 13 -14.53 -24.58 -19.75
CA HIS A 13 -13.72 -24.16 -18.59
C HIS A 13 -13.75 -25.21 -17.46
N PRO A 14 -12.77 -25.20 -16.53
CA PRO A 14 -12.80 -26.06 -15.34
C PRO A 14 -14.12 -25.91 -14.57
N GLY A 15 -14.80 -27.03 -14.33
CA GLY A 15 -16.15 -27.10 -13.76
C GLY A 15 -17.30 -26.97 -14.76
N GLY A 16 -17.01 -26.80 -16.05
CA GLY A 16 -17.98 -26.78 -17.16
C GLY A 16 -18.50 -28.18 -17.51
N ARG A 17 -19.74 -28.26 -18.00
CA ARG A 17 -20.37 -29.52 -18.44
C ARG A 17 -20.92 -29.38 -19.86
N GLU A 18 -20.65 -30.38 -20.70
CA GLU A 18 -21.40 -30.52 -21.95
C GLU A 18 -22.88 -30.84 -21.65
N PHE A 19 -23.75 -30.30 -22.49
CA PHE A 19 -25.18 -30.01 -22.28
C PHE A 19 -26.12 -31.21 -22.05
N ILE A 20 -25.63 -32.38 -21.64
CA ILE A 20 -26.36 -33.64 -21.76
C ILE A 20 -27.20 -34.01 -20.51
N SER A 21 -27.01 -33.38 -19.33
CA SER A 21 -27.68 -33.88 -18.10
C SER A 21 -28.64 -32.93 -17.35
N TYR A 22 -28.98 -31.74 -17.84
CA TYR A 22 -29.86 -30.81 -17.10
C TYR A 22 -31.10 -30.39 -17.90
N GLN A 23 -32.23 -31.09 -17.70
CA GLN A 23 -33.53 -30.68 -18.25
C GLN A 23 -34.55 -30.17 -17.22
N SER A 24 -34.39 -30.38 -15.91
CA SER A 24 -35.50 -30.11 -14.96
C SER A 24 -35.40 -28.84 -14.11
N SER A 25 -34.21 -28.32 -13.78
CA SER A 25 -34.07 -27.28 -12.73
C SER A 25 -33.88 -25.85 -13.26
N ILE A 26 -33.28 -25.68 -14.45
CA ILE A 26 -32.92 -24.37 -15.02
C ILE A 26 -34.12 -23.61 -15.63
N GLY A 27 -35.25 -24.29 -15.89
CA GLY A 27 -36.40 -23.70 -16.59
C GLY A 27 -36.98 -22.43 -15.96
N LYS A 28 -36.84 -22.23 -14.63
CA LYS A 28 -37.39 -21.05 -13.93
C LYS A 28 -36.50 -19.81 -13.95
N TYR A 29 -35.18 -19.96 -14.14
CA TYR A 29 -34.23 -18.84 -14.06
C TYR A 29 -33.42 -18.61 -15.34
N LYS A 30 -33.52 -19.52 -16.33
CA LYS A 30 -32.85 -19.46 -17.64
C LYS A 30 -33.02 -18.12 -18.33
N SER A 31 -34.24 -17.58 -18.39
CA SER A 31 -34.53 -16.30 -19.06
C SER A 31 -33.94 -15.08 -18.36
N THR A 32 -33.67 -15.18 -17.06
CA THR A 32 -33.13 -14.07 -16.24
C THR A 32 -31.61 -14.11 -16.25
N LEU A 33 -31.03 -15.31 -16.14
CA LEU A 33 -29.59 -15.54 -16.31
C LEU A 33 -29.14 -15.19 -17.73
N GLN A 34 -29.84 -15.69 -18.78
CA GLN A 34 -29.53 -15.31 -20.16
C GLN A 34 -29.59 -13.80 -20.40
N ARG A 35 -30.55 -13.08 -19.78
CA ARG A 35 -30.62 -11.61 -19.88
C ARG A 35 -29.47 -10.88 -19.18
N LEU A 36 -28.99 -11.41 -18.05
CA LEU A 36 -27.84 -10.85 -17.31
C LEU A 36 -26.50 -11.15 -17.99
N THR A 37 -26.39 -12.29 -18.69
CA THR A 37 -25.15 -12.77 -19.30
C THR A 37 -24.95 -12.34 -20.75
N MET A 38 -26.01 -12.00 -21.49
CA MET A 38 -25.91 -11.59 -22.91
C MET A 38 -25.19 -10.24 -23.14
N SER A 39 -24.88 -9.49 -22.08
CA SER A 39 -24.18 -8.19 -22.15
C SER A 39 -22.73 -8.22 -21.66
N LEU A 40 -22.22 -9.37 -21.19
CA LEU A 40 -20.88 -9.47 -20.59
C LEU A 40 -20.03 -10.46 -21.40
N ASP A 41 -18.81 -10.06 -21.73
CA ASP A 41 -17.83 -11.00 -22.28
C ASP A 41 -17.44 -12.07 -21.23
N GLU A 42 -16.81 -13.15 -21.68
CA GLU A 42 -16.40 -14.30 -20.84
C GLU A 42 -15.56 -13.88 -19.62
N LYS A 43 -14.65 -12.91 -19.80
CA LYS A 43 -13.78 -12.41 -18.72
C LYS A 43 -14.58 -11.65 -17.66
N ASN A 44 -15.51 -10.79 -18.07
CA ASN A 44 -16.35 -10.01 -17.16
C ASN A 44 -17.37 -10.89 -16.42
N PHE A 45 -17.87 -11.96 -17.06
CA PHE A 45 -18.77 -12.91 -16.40
C PHE A 45 -18.06 -13.72 -15.29
N ILE A 46 -16.84 -14.21 -15.53
CA ILE A 46 -16.03 -14.89 -14.50
C ILE A 46 -15.73 -13.94 -13.33
N THR A 47 -15.40 -12.68 -13.64
CA THR A 47 -15.14 -11.63 -12.65
C THR A 47 -16.35 -11.41 -11.75
N TRP A 48 -17.52 -11.22 -12.35
CA TRP A 48 -18.79 -11.05 -11.65
C TRP A 48 -19.12 -12.25 -10.75
N CYS A 49 -18.89 -13.48 -11.21
CA CYS A 49 -19.11 -14.69 -10.40
C CYS A 49 -18.26 -14.66 -9.11
N TRP A 50 -16.98 -14.30 -9.22
CA TRP A 50 -16.08 -14.20 -8.07
C TRP A 50 -16.44 -13.02 -7.15
N GLU A 51 -16.81 -11.86 -7.69
CA GLU A 51 -17.31 -10.72 -6.91
C GLU A 51 -18.51 -11.12 -6.04
N VAL A 52 -19.51 -11.75 -6.65
CA VAL A 52 -20.71 -12.20 -5.94
C VAL A 52 -20.36 -13.21 -4.86
N LEU A 53 -19.57 -14.25 -5.16
CA LEU A 53 -19.20 -15.26 -4.16
C LEU A 53 -18.37 -14.69 -3.01
N LEU A 54 -17.50 -13.71 -3.28
CA LEU A 54 -16.71 -13.06 -2.24
C LEU A 54 -17.55 -12.09 -1.40
N MET A 55 -18.63 -11.51 -1.94
CA MET A 55 -19.58 -10.70 -1.17
C MET A 55 -20.47 -11.52 -0.25
N LEU A 56 -20.76 -12.76 -0.61
CA LEU A 56 -21.57 -13.67 0.19
C LEU A 56 -20.69 -14.19 1.35
N LYS A 57 -21.07 -13.88 2.59
CA LYS A 57 -20.39 -14.37 3.80
C LYS A 57 -20.73 -15.85 4.01
N LEU A 58 -20.14 -16.73 3.20
CA LEU A 58 -20.56 -18.12 3.05
C LEU A 58 -20.24 -18.97 4.30
N HIS A 59 -19.13 -18.70 4.99
CA HIS A 59 -18.71 -19.57 6.10
C HIS A 59 -19.34 -19.16 7.45
N PRO A 60 -19.73 -20.10 8.35
CA PRO A 60 -20.32 -19.77 9.64
C PRO A 60 -19.50 -18.78 10.49
N ASN A 61 -18.17 -18.88 10.46
CA ASN A 61 -17.26 -17.94 11.14
C ASN A 61 -17.36 -16.49 10.62
N GLN A 62 -17.96 -16.25 9.46
CA GLN A 62 -18.17 -14.92 8.87
C GLN A 62 -19.54 -14.32 9.22
N VAL A 63 -20.48 -15.13 9.73
CA VAL A 63 -21.88 -14.78 9.99
C VAL A 63 -22.12 -14.31 11.44
N ILE A 64 -21.18 -14.54 12.37
CA ILE A 64 -21.36 -14.30 13.81
C ILE A 64 -20.90 -12.88 14.25
N HIS A 65 -21.86 -12.18 14.87
CA HIS A 65 -21.92 -10.97 15.72
C HIS A 65 -21.43 -9.57 15.27
N PRO A 66 -22.35 -8.57 15.23
CA PRO A 66 -22.08 -7.13 15.20
C PRO A 66 -21.87 -6.54 16.62
N SER A 67 -20.95 -7.11 17.40
CA SER A 67 -20.56 -6.55 18.71
C SER A 67 -19.07 -6.26 18.74
N MET A 68 -18.63 -5.31 17.92
CA MET A 68 -17.40 -4.56 18.15
C MET A 68 -17.66 -3.13 17.68
N GLU A 69 -18.22 -2.33 18.58
CA GLU A 69 -17.99 -0.90 18.55
C GLU A 69 -16.48 -0.69 18.71
N VAL A 70 -15.91 0.03 17.74
CA VAL A 70 -14.55 0.54 17.78
C VAL A 70 -14.39 1.34 19.08
N LEU A 71 -13.46 0.94 19.92
CA LEU A 71 -13.11 1.59 21.19
C LEU A 71 -12.86 3.10 20.98
N THR A 72 -13.82 3.92 21.41
CA THR A 72 -13.53 5.26 21.93
C THR A 72 -13.19 5.15 23.42
N PRO A 73 -12.40 6.07 24.00
CA PRO A 73 -11.96 5.96 25.40
C PRO A 73 -13.13 6.18 26.36
N GLU A 74 -13.18 5.34 27.40
CA GLU A 74 -14.19 5.28 28.44
C GLU A 74 -14.38 6.58 29.23
N SER A 75 -15.64 6.89 29.58
CA SER A 75 -15.98 7.72 30.76
C SER A 75 -17.13 7.06 31.53
N SER A 76 -17.07 7.17 32.85
CA SER A 76 -17.69 6.30 33.85
C SER A 76 -18.91 6.90 34.56
N THR A 77 -19.84 6.00 34.96
CA THR A 77 -20.79 6.00 36.12
C THR A 77 -22.16 6.74 36.02
N PRO A 78 -23.16 6.53 36.94
CA PRO A 78 -24.04 5.34 37.07
C PRO A 78 -25.56 5.65 37.28
N GLN A 79 -26.39 4.59 37.25
CA GLN A 79 -27.76 4.39 37.87
C GLN A 79 -28.95 5.33 37.51
N ASP A 80 -30.07 4.75 37.02
CA ASP A 80 -31.28 4.56 37.86
C ASP A 80 -32.43 3.77 37.18
N SER A 81 -33.23 3.13 38.05
CA SER A 81 -34.27 2.13 37.85
C SER A 81 -35.63 2.63 37.35
N ALA A 82 -36.35 1.83 36.54
CA ALA A 82 -37.79 1.48 36.73
C ALA A 82 -38.37 0.63 35.56
N THR A 83 -39.01 -0.49 35.90
CA THR A 83 -39.91 -1.34 35.09
C THR A 83 -41.39 -1.09 35.45
N PRO A 84 -42.42 -1.68 34.79
CA PRO A 84 -42.66 -1.91 33.35
C PRO A 84 -44.12 -1.55 32.91
N GLY A 85 -44.43 -1.57 31.60
CA GLY A 85 -45.80 -1.46 31.07
C GLY A 85 -45.91 -1.80 29.57
N PRO A 86 -47.05 -2.32 29.07
CA PRO A 86 -47.10 -3.51 28.23
C PRO A 86 -46.81 -3.29 26.74
N ALA A 87 -46.03 -4.21 26.18
CA ALA A 87 -45.72 -4.27 24.75
C ALA A 87 -46.97 -4.62 23.92
N LYS A 88 -47.27 -3.80 22.92
CA LYS A 88 -48.05 -4.23 21.75
C LYS A 88 -47.08 -4.89 20.78
N ASP A 89 -47.38 -6.15 20.52
CA ASP A 89 -46.65 -7.10 19.69
C ASP A 89 -46.53 -6.62 18.22
N PRO A 90 -45.30 -6.44 17.66
CA PRO A 90 -45.08 -6.27 16.24
C PRO A 90 -44.52 -7.58 15.64
N SER A 91 -45.22 -8.69 15.82
CA SER A 91 -44.88 -10.01 15.25
C SER A 91 -45.15 -10.15 13.74
N VAL A 92 -45.57 -9.09 13.02
CA VAL A 92 -46.08 -9.23 11.64
C VAL A 92 -45.06 -8.94 10.52
N TYR A 93 -43.85 -8.42 10.80
CA TYR A 93 -42.86 -8.11 9.74
C TYR A 93 -41.45 -8.68 9.93
N ARG A 94 -41.31 -9.79 10.67
CA ARG A 94 -40.02 -10.50 10.76
C ARG A 94 -40.18 -12.00 10.51
N ARG A 95 -40.71 -12.37 9.34
CA ARG A 95 -40.49 -13.72 8.82
C ARG A 95 -39.05 -13.77 8.30
N ARG A 96 -38.12 -14.08 9.21
CA ARG A 96 -36.77 -14.52 8.88
C ARG A 96 -36.94 -15.78 8.02
N VAL A 97 -36.57 -15.73 6.76
CA VAL A 97 -36.41 -16.96 5.98
C VAL A 97 -35.11 -17.57 6.50
N GLU A 98 -35.20 -18.42 7.50
CA GLU A 98 -34.10 -19.32 7.85
C GLU A 98 -33.99 -20.36 6.73
N PRO A 99 -32.79 -20.65 6.22
CA PRO A 99 -32.61 -21.74 5.27
C PRO A 99 -32.98 -23.07 5.95
N GLU A 100 -33.76 -23.92 5.28
CA GLU A 100 -34.18 -25.23 5.82
C GLU A 100 -33.02 -26.19 6.17
N TRP A 101 -31.79 -25.89 5.74
CA TRP A 101 -30.57 -26.65 6.07
C TRP A 101 -29.93 -26.26 7.42
N ALA A 102 -30.28 -25.11 8.00
CA ALA A 102 -29.83 -24.71 9.33
C ALA A 102 -30.78 -25.26 10.41
N ARG A 103 -30.97 -26.59 10.44
CA ARG A 103 -31.70 -27.24 11.54
C ARG A 103 -30.73 -27.39 12.71
N LEU A 104 -30.95 -26.62 13.77
CA LEU A 104 -30.39 -26.92 15.08
C LEU A 104 -30.83 -28.35 15.45
N SER A 105 -29.86 -29.23 15.75
CA SER A 105 -30.17 -30.53 16.33
C SER A 105 -30.81 -30.29 17.71
N PRO A 106 -31.85 -31.06 18.13
CA PRO A 106 -32.58 -30.79 19.37
C PRO A 106 -31.72 -30.79 20.64
N ASP A 107 -30.50 -31.35 20.58
CA ASP A 107 -29.60 -31.52 21.73
C ASP A 107 -28.21 -30.86 21.57
N SER A 108 -27.96 -30.02 20.55
CA SER A 108 -26.67 -29.32 20.40
C SER A 108 -26.75 -28.02 19.61
N ASP A 109 -26.21 -26.93 20.16
CA ASP A 109 -26.05 -25.59 19.54
C ASP A 109 -25.07 -25.55 18.33
N GLU A 110 -24.66 -26.70 17.78
CA GLU A 110 -23.76 -26.76 16.61
C GLU A 110 -24.53 -26.69 15.29
N ILE A 111 -24.10 -25.78 14.41
CA ILE A 111 -24.53 -25.74 13.01
C ILE A 111 -23.91 -26.96 12.31
N VAL A 112 -24.73 -27.97 11.99
CA VAL A 112 -24.30 -29.12 11.19
C VAL A 112 -24.28 -28.70 9.72
N LEU A 113 -23.08 -28.58 9.16
CA LEU A 113 -22.90 -28.29 7.73
C LEU A 113 -23.09 -29.56 6.90
N PRO A 114 -23.65 -29.45 5.69
CA PRO A 114 -23.94 -30.59 4.83
C PRO A 114 -22.66 -31.28 4.34
N ASP A 115 -22.70 -32.59 4.18
CA ASP A 115 -21.56 -33.40 3.76
C ASP A 115 -21.57 -33.62 2.24
N LEU A 116 -20.56 -33.05 1.57
CA LEU A 116 -20.40 -33.14 0.11
C LEU A 116 -20.25 -34.60 -0.37
N THR A 117 -19.74 -35.50 0.48
CA THR A 117 -19.53 -36.91 0.12
C THR A 117 -20.79 -37.76 0.26
N SER A 118 -21.77 -37.31 1.05
CA SER A 118 -23.02 -38.03 1.31
C SER A 118 -23.93 -38.07 0.07
N THR A 119 -24.25 -39.23 -0.50
CA THR A 119 -25.07 -39.33 -1.74
C THR A 119 -26.57 -39.04 -1.54
N GLY A 120 -27.00 -38.73 -0.31
CA GLY A 120 -28.41 -38.52 0.05
C GLY A 120 -28.93 -37.10 -0.18
N GLU A 121 -28.06 -36.10 -0.25
CA GLU A 121 -28.44 -34.69 -0.33
C GLU A 121 -28.55 -34.22 -1.79
N ARG A 122 -29.77 -34.27 -2.35
CA ARG A 122 -30.04 -33.86 -3.75
C ARG A 122 -29.65 -32.40 -4.05
N GLU A 123 -29.64 -31.53 -3.05
CA GLU A 123 -29.34 -30.09 -3.20
C GLU A 123 -27.84 -29.81 -3.43
N LEU A 124 -26.95 -30.72 -3.02
CA LEU A 124 -25.50 -30.62 -3.24
C LEU A 124 -25.02 -31.43 -4.44
N ALA A 125 -25.91 -32.13 -5.15
CA ALA A 125 -25.56 -32.96 -6.30
C ALA A 125 -24.78 -32.15 -7.33
N GLU A 126 -25.26 -30.95 -7.70
CA GLU A 126 -24.65 -30.08 -8.71
C GLU A 126 -23.29 -29.52 -8.29
N LEU A 127 -23.11 -29.24 -6.98
CA LEU A 127 -21.86 -28.73 -6.44
C LEU A 127 -20.78 -29.83 -6.44
N ARG A 128 -21.10 -31.04 -5.97
CA ARG A 128 -20.22 -32.21 -5.97
C ARG A 128 -19.73 -32.54 -7.38
N ASP A 129 -20.69 -32.49 -8.28
CA ASP A 129 -20.55 -32.64 -9.71
C ASP A 129 -19.57 -31.63 -10.34
N ALA A 130 -19.71 -30.35 -10.02
CA ALA A 130 -18.82 -29.30 -10.49
C ALA A 130 -17.41 -29.39 -9.85
N VAL A 131 -17.31 -29.85 -8.59
CA VAL A 131 -16.02 -30.13 -7.92
C VAL A 131 -15.28 -31.30 -8.58
N HIS A 132 -16.01 -32.35 -8.98
CA HIS A 132 -15.46 -33.50 -9.71
C HIS A 132 -14.90 -33.12 -11.09
N TYR A 133 -15.48 -32.11 -11.75
CA TYR A 133 -14.97 -31.56 -13.01
C TYR A 133 -13.96 -30.42 -12.83
N ASP A 134 -13.26 -30.37 -11.70
CA ASP A 134 -12.19 -29.41 -11.42
C ASP A 134 -12.62 -27.93 -11.35
N GLY A 135 -13.90 -27.64 -11.07
CA GLY A 135 -14.40 -26.27 -10.95
C GLY A 135 -13.81 -25.50 -9.75
N THR A 136 -13.14 -24.37 -10.02
CA THR A 136 -12.50 -23.53 -8.99
C THR A 136 -13.51 -22.79 -8.10
N LEU A 137 -14.58 -22.22 -8.69
CA LEU A 137 -15.70 -21.64 -7.93
C LEU A 137 -16.38 -22.69 -7.05
N ALA A 138 -16.58 -23.90 -7.59
CA ALA A 138 -17.18 -25.02 -6.87
C ALA A 138 -16.30 -25.46 -5.69
N ALA A 139 -14.99 -25.54 -5.90
CA ALA A 139 -14.02 -25.84 -4.85
C ALA A 139 -14.07 -24.82 -3.70
N TYR A 140 -14.09 -23.52 -4.00
CA TYR A 140 -14.23 -22.47 -2.98
C TYR A 140 -15.54 -22.56 -2.20
N VAL A 141 -16.66 -22.76 -2.90
CA VAL A 141 -17.98 -22.91 -2.27
C VAL A 141 -18.05 -24.17 -1.39
N ALA A 142 -17.51 -25.30 -1.86
CA ALA A 142 -17.43 -26.52 -1.07
C ALA A 142 -16.62 -26.31 0.22
N LEU A 143 -15.47 -25.64 0.14
CA LEU A 143 -14.62 -25.30 1.29
C LEU A 143 -15.26 -24.30 2.26
N CYS A 144 -16.28 -23.54 1.84
CA CYS A 144 -16.93 -22.55 2.71
C CYS A 144 -18.26 -23.04 3.30
N LEU A 145 -19.00 -23.92 2.61
CA LEU A 145 -20.37 -24.29 2.94
C LEU A 145 -20.59 -25.75 3.34
N THR A 146 -19.58 -26.61 3.25
CA THR A 146 -19.73 -28.05 3.53
C THR A 146 -18.81 -28.53 4.64
N SER A 147 -19.07 -29.75 5.13
CA SER A 147 -18.23 -30.43 6.13
C SER A 147 -16.75 -30.49 5.73
N ILE A 148 -16.42 -30.50 4.43
CA ILE A 148 -15.04 -30.53 3.90
C ILE A 148 -14.20 -29.34 4.37
N GLY A 149 -14.82 -28.18 4.59
CA GLY A 149 -14.12 -26.98 5.09
C GLY A 149 -14.20 -26.78 6.59
N SER A 150 -15.15 -27.43 7.27
CA SER A 150 -15.42 -27.19 8.69
C SER A 150 -14.94 -28.29 9.63
N ASP A 151 -14.86 -29.53 9.14
CA ASP A 151 -14.38 -30.70 9.89
C ASP A 151 -12.88 -30.92 9.68
N THR A 152 -12.15 -31.28 10.73
CA THR A 152 -10.69 -31.38 10.68
C THR A 152 -10.21 -32.54 9.82
N ASP A 153 -10.88 -33.69 9.89
CA ASP A 153 -10.44 -34.91 9.19
C ASP A 153 -10.83 -34.85 7.71
N HIS A 154 -12.04 -34.36 7.41
CA HIS A 154 -12.50 -34.15 6.04
C HIS A 154 -11.67 -33.07 5.32
N PHE A 155 -11.24 -32.02 6.03
CA PHE A 155 -10.35 -31.01 5.44
C PHE A 155 -9.00 -31.60 5.05
N LEU A 156 -8.39 -32.44 5.88
CA LEU A 156 -7.08 -33.03 5.57
C LEU A 156 -7.14 -33.98 4.37
N LEU A 157 -8.21 -34.79 4.26
CA LEU A 157 -8.35 -35.80 3.21
C LEU A 157 -8.88 -35.22 1.90
N GLY A 158 -9.93 -34.39 1.94
CA GLY A 158 -10.63 -33.88 0.76
C GLY A 158 -10.51 -32.37 0.55
N GLY A 159 -10.39 -31.58 1.62
CA GLY A 159 -10.35 -30.11 1.54
C GLY A 159 -9.01 -29.53 1.12
N LEU A 160 -7.91 -30.12 1.57
CA LEU A 160 -6.55 -29.64 1.28
C LEU A 160 -6.21 -29.72 -0.22
N PRO A 161 -6.56 -30.79 -0.97
CA PRO A 161 -6.43 -30.81 -2.42
C PRO A 161 -7.23 -29.70 -3.12
N LEU A 162 -8.44 -29.39 -2.64
CA LEU A 162 -9.26 -28.30 -3.19
C LEU A 162 -8.65 -26.93 -2.92
N LEU A 163 -8.03 -26.74 -1.75
CA LEU A 163 -7.30 -25.51 -1.43
C LEU A 163 -6.06 -25.35 -2.32
N GLN A 164 -5.31 -26.43 -2.56
CA GLN A 164 -4.15 -26.41 -3.47
C GLN A 164 -4.57 -26.05 -4.90
N ARG A 165 -5.68 -26.62 -5.39
CA ARG A 165 -6.23 -26.28 -6.71
C ARG A 165 -6.55 -24.79 -6.84
N LEU A 166 -7.14 -24.16 -5.82
CA LEU A 166 -7.38 -22.71 -5.85
C LEU A 166 -6.08 -21.93 -5.99
N ILE A 167 -5.00 -22.38 -5.34
CA ILE A 167 -3.70 -21.72 -5.38
C ILE A 167 -3.03 -21.91 -6.75
N ASP A 168 -3.03 -23.15 -7.26
CA ASP A 168 -2.40 -23.51 -8.54
C ASP A 168 -3.06 -22.77 -9.73
N GLU A 169 -4.37 -22.54 -9.65
CA GLU A 169 -5.14 -21.79 -10.65
C GLU A 169 -5.08 -20.24 -10.45
N GLY A 170 -4.30 -19.76 -9.48
CA GLY A 170 -4.06 -18.33 -9.23
C GLY A 170 -5.13 -17.61 -8.40
N TYR A 171 -6.10 -18.32 -7.82
CA TYR A 171 -7.15 -17.76 -6.94
C TYR A 171 -6.67 -17.62 -5.48
N ILE A 172 -5.63 -16.80 -5.27
CA ILE A 172 -4.94 -16.68 -3.98
C ILE A 172 -5.78 -15.99 -2.90
N LEU A 173 -6.54 -14.93 -3.22
CA LEU A 173 -7.38 -14.23 -2.25
C LEU A 173 -8.51 -15.13 -1.68
N PRO A 174 -9.27 -15.88 -2.52
CA PRO A 174 -10.17 -16.92 -2.05
C PRO A 174 -9.48 -17.96 -1.17
N ALA A 175 -8.30 -18.45 -1.58
CA ALA A 175 -7.52 -19.41 -0.80
C ALA A 175 -7.14 -18.85 0.59
N LEU A 176 -6.72 -17.58 0.67
CA LEU A 176 -6.43 -16.89 1.93
C LEU A 176 -7.66 -16.81 2.86
N ARG A 177 -8.86 -16.58 2.31
CA ARG A 177 -10.12 -16.61 3.09
C ARG A 177 -10.44 -18.00 3.61
N VAL A 178 -10.18 -19.05 2.82
CA VAL A 178 -10.33 -20.43 3.29
C VAL A 178 -9.35 -20.69 4.44
N ILE A 179 -8.07 -20.33 4.31
CA ILE A 179 -7.08 -20.45 5.39
C ILE A 179 -7.56 -19.72 6.66
N ALA A 180 -8.10 -18.51 6.52
CA ALA A 180 -8.65 -17.75 7.64
C ALA A 180 -9.82 -18.45 8.35
N ASN A 181 -10.68 -19.13 7.60
CA ASN A 181 -11.85 -19.83 8.12
C ASN A 181 -11.50 -21.16 8.80
N VAL A 182 -10.53 -21.89 8.24
CA VAL A 182 -10.16 -23.25 8.66
C VAL A 182 -9.20 -23.24 9.85
N THR A 183 -8.20 -22.36 9.85
CA THR A 183 -7.14 -22.33 10.88
C THR A 183 -7.63 -22.25 12.33
N PRO A 184 -8.72 -21.53 12.70
CA PRO A 184 -9.21 -21.49 14.07
C PRO A 184 -9.54 -22.85 14.69
N ARG A 185 -9.97 -23.83 13.87
CA ARG A 185 -10.29 -25.20 14.34
C ARG A 185 -9.03 -25.99 14.73
N PHE A 186 -7.87 -25.60 14.20
CA PHE A 186 -6.61 -26.32 14.38
C PHE A 186 -5.68 -25.69 15.43
N PHE A 187 -6.05 -24.55 16.04
CA PHE A 187 -5.17 -23.89 17.03
C PHE A 187 -4.79 -24.80 18.21
N ARG A 188 -5.70 -25.67 18.66
CA ARG A 188 -5.43 -26.65 19.73
C ARG A 188 -4.72 -27.92 19.25
N HIS A 189 -4.74 -28.20 17.94
CA HIS A 189 -4.22 -29.43 17.33
C HIS A 189 -3.15 -29.13 16.27
N LYS A 190 -2.23 -28.20 16.58
CA LYS A 190 -1.24 -27.66 15.63
C LYS A 190 -0.36 -28.69 14.93
N LYS A 191 -0.07 -29.83 15.56
CA LYS A 191 0.82 -30.88 15.01
C LYS A 191 0.25 -31.53 13.74
N ILE A 192 -1.07 -31.70 13.67
CA ILE A 192 -1.75 -32.41 12.58
C ILE A 192 -1.56 -31.69 11.24
N LEU A 193 -1.66 -30.35 11.22
CA LEU A 193 -1.44 -29.55 10.00
C LEU A 193 0.03 -29.43 9.60
N ILE A 194 0.96 -29.58 10.54
CA ILE A 194 2.40 -29.46 10.27
C ILE A 194 2.92 -30.74 9.63
N GLU A 195 2.42 -31.90 10.05
CA GLU A 195 2.70 -33.20 9.42
C GLU A 195 2.11 -33.27 8.00
N ALA A 196 1.00 -32.56 7.76
CA ALA A 196 0.44 -32.38 6.42
C ALA A 196 1.27 -31.40 5.58
N SER A 197 2.34 -31.90 4.94
CA SER A 197 3.25 -31.09 4.09
C SER A 197 2.53 -30.26 3.02
N GLY A 198 1.35 -30.69 2.56
CA GLY A 198 0.53 -29.97 1.61
C GLY A 198 -0.03 -28.64 2.12
N PHE A 199 -0.36 -28.53 3.42
CA PHE A 199 -0.88 -27.30 4.01
C PHE A 199 0.22 -26.26 4.18
N LEU A 200 1.40 -26.69 4.62
CA LEU A 200 2.56 -25.82 4.76
C LEU A 200 2.98 -25.22 3.40
N LYS A 201 2.97 -26.03 2.34
CA LYS A 201 3.20 -25.55 0.96
C LYS A 201 2.14 -24.54 0.51
N ALA A 202 0.86 -24.78 0.83
CA ALA A 202 -0.23 -23.86 0.51
C ALA A 202 -0.05 -22.49 1.20
N VAL A 203 0.32 -22.50 2.49
CA VAL A 203 0.58 -21.26 3.26
C VAL A 203 1.76 -20.49 2.67
N VAL A 204 2.85 -21.16 2.31
CA VAL A 204 4.03 -20.52 1.70
C VAL A 204 3.73 -20.01 0.28
N ALA A 205 2.96 -20.75 -0.51
CA ALA A 205 2.54 -20.31 -1.84
C ALA A 205 1.68 -19.04 -1.78
N VAL A 206 0.76 -18.95 -0.80
CA VAL A 206 -0.03 -17.74 -0.55
C VAL A 206 0.85 -16.58 -0.09
N ALA A 207 1.82 -16.82 0.79
CA ALA A 207 2.76 -15.80 1.24
C ALA A 207 3.69 -15.29 0.12
N ASN A 208 4.08 -16.16 -0.82
CA ASN A 208 4.93 -15.84 -1.97
C ASN A 208 4.15 -15.43 -3.22
N ALA A 209 2.83 -15.28 -3.14
CA ALA A 209 2.01 -14.94 -4.31
C ALA A 209 2.41 -13.58 -4.93
N ASP A 210 2.78 -12.61 -4.10
CA ASP A 210 3.18 -11.28 -4.56
C ASP A 210 4.54 -11.29 -5.30
N SER A 211 5.44 -12.24 -5.00
CA SER A 211 6.75 -12.36 -5.68
C SER A 211 6.67 -13.17 -6.98
N ALA A 212 5.77 -14.15 -7.07
CA ALA A 212 5.51 -14.92 -8.29
C ALA A 212 4.72 -14.14 -9.35
N ALA A 213 3.89 -13.17 -8.93
CA ALA A 213 3.02 -12.36 -9.79
C ALA A 213 3.76 -11.39 -10.72
N ALA A 214 5.08 -11.18 -10.57
CA ALA A 214 5.87 -10.34 -11.47
C ALA A 214 6.02 -10.91 -12.90
N SER A 215 5.65 -12.19 -13.15
CA SER A 215 5.86 -12.84 -14.45
C SER A 215 4.65 -13.58 -15.06
N PHE A 216 3.48 -13.61 -14.39
CA PHE A 216 2.33 -14.35 -14.89
C PHE A 216 1.07 -13.47 -15.05
N ARG A 217 0.95 -12.89 -16.27
CA ARG A 217 -0.30 -12.53 -16.98
C ARG A 217 -1.47 -11.99 -16.15
N ASP A 218 -1.73 -10.67 -16.23
CA ASP A 218 -3.01 -9.98 -16.52
C ASP A 218 -4.37 -10.61 -16.12
N ARG A 219 -4.43 -11.39 -15.05
CA ARG A 219 -5.67 -11.92 -14.47
C ARG A 219 -5.69 -11.70 -12.97
N ILE A 220 -5.67 -10.43 -12.58
CA ILE A 220 -6.37 -10.01 -11.37
C ILE A 220 -7.34 -8.93 -11.83
N THR A 221 -8.59 -9.34 -12.04
CA THR A 221 -9.73 -8.45 -12.14
C THR A 221 -9.98 -7.81 -10.79
N PHE A 222 -9.07 -6.93 -10.38
CA PHE A 222 -9.18 -5.87 -9.38
C PHE A 222 -7.92 -5.04 -9.53
N SER A 223 -8.04 -3.92 -10.24
CA SER A 223 -7.02 -2.88 -10.33
C SER A 223 -6.60 -2.45 -8.92
N THR A 224 -5.45 -2.91 -8.44
CA THR A 224 -4.82 -2.35 -7.24
C THR A 224 -3.29 -2.44 -7.35
N PRO A 225 -2.56 -1.33 -7.13
CA PRO A 225 -1.09 -1.30 -7.19
C PRO A 225 -0.43 -1.79 -5.88
N GLU A 226 0.77 -2.39 -6.01
CA GLU A 226 1.73 -2.80 -4.94
C GLU A 226 1.30 -3.97 -4.00
N PRO A 227 2.21 -4.65 -3.24
CA PRO A 227 2.03 -6.06 -2.84
C PRO A 227 0.97 -6.23 -1.74
N LEU A 228 -0.18 -6.81 -2.11
CA LEU A 228 -1.39 -6.81 -1.29
C LEU A 228 -1.64 -8.10 -0.52
N LEU A 229 -1.20 -9.26 -1.02
CA LEU A 229 -1.63 -10.54 -0.45
C LEU A 229 -0.83 -10.91 0.80
N LEU A 230 0.49 -10.72 0.79
CA LEU A 230 1.35 -10.94 1.95
C LEU A 230 0.94 -10.03 3.12
N ARG A 231 0.60 -8.77 2.81
CA ARG A 231 0.15 -7.79 3.80
C ARG A 231 -1.25 -8.10 4.34
N LYS A 232 -2.18 -8.54 3.48
CA LYS A 232 -3.51 -9.04 3.91
C LYS A 232 -3.39 -10.28 4.80
N MET A 233 -2.44 -11.18 4.50
CA MET A 233 -2.15 -12.33 5.37
C MET A 233 -1.59 -11.88 6.73
N ALA A 234 -0.70 -10.88 6.77
CA ALA A 234 -0.28 -10.28 8.04
C ALA A 234 -1.46 -9.68 8.82
N GLY A 235 -2.40 -9.01 8.13
CA GLY A 235 -3.64 -8.50 8.71
C GLY A 235 -4.55 -9.59 9.30
N LEU A 236 -4.67 -10.74 8.61
CA LEU A 236 -5.35 -11.92 9.13
C LEU A 236 -4.72 -12.39 10.45
N LEU A 237 -3.40 -12.53 10.51
CA LEU A 237 -2.68 -12.96 11.71
C LEU A 237 -2.93 -11.99 12.88
N GLN A 238 -2.82 -10.68 12.64
CA GLN A 238 -3.09 -9.67 13.66
C GLN A 238 -4.53 -9.72 14.16
N THR A 239 -5.49 -9.97 13.27
CA THR A 239 -6.92 -10.08 13.61
C THR A 239 -7.17 -11.31 14.49
N GLN A 240 -6.60 -12.47 14.15
CA GLN A 240 -6.74 -13.69 14.95
C GLN A 240 -6.11 -13.51 16.35
N LEU A 241 -4.92 -12.92 16.43
CA LEU A 241 -4.26 -12.62 17.71
C LEU A 241 -5.07 -11.63 18.55
N HIS A 242 -5.63 -10.59 17.94
CA HIS A 242 -6.49 -9.62 18.62
C HIS A 242 -7.76 -10.26 19.18
N ARG A 243 -8.45 -11.11 18.38
CA ARG A 243 -9.64 -11.86 18.82
C ARG A 243 -9.33 -12.80 19.99
N GLY A 244 -8.19 -13.51 19.94
CA GLY A 244 -7.75 -14.40 21.01
C GLY A 244 -7.39 -13.67 22.32
N ARG A 245 -6.90 -12.43 22.25
CA ARG A 245 -6.69 -11.57 23.43
C ARG A 245 -8.02 -11.20 24.10
N CYS A 246 -8.97 -10.68 23.32
CA CYS A 246 -10.27 -10.24 23.85
C CYS A 246 -11.03 -11.38 24.54
N GLN A 247 -10.90 -12.61 24.05
CA GLN A 247 -11.50 -13.79 24.68
C GLN A 247 -10.79 -14.26 25.95
N GLY A 248 -9.46 -14.15 26.02
CA GLY A 248 -8.68 -14.54 27.22
C GLY A 248 -8.97 -13.67 28.45
N ASN A 249 -9.13 -12.36 28.27
CA ASN A 249 -9.41 -11.41 29.36
C ASN A 249 -10.78 -11.67 30.03
N LEU A 250 -11.76 -12.17 29.30
CA LEU A 250 -13.09 -12.51 29.84
C LEU A 250 -13.04 -13.73 30.77
N THR A 251 -12.08 -14.64 30.58
CA THR A 251 -11.94 -15.84 31.41
C THR A 251 -11.13 -15.63 32.69
N GLU A 252 -10.26 -14.62 32.76
CA GLU A 252 -9.44 -14.33 33.95
C GLU A 252 -10.13 -13.42 34.97
N SER A 253 -10.95 -12.46 34.54
CA SER A 253 -11.73 -11.59 35.46
C SER A 253 -12.82 -12.32 36.27
N GLY A 254 -13.10 -13.59 35.97
CA GLY A 254 -14.08 -14.42 36.69
C GLY A 254 -13.52 -15.20 37.90
N ARG A 255 -12.25 -14.99 38.27
CA ARG A 255 -11.56 -15.78 39.31
C ARG A 255 -11.34 -15.03 40.63
N GLY A 256 -12.27 -14.15 40.99
CA GLY A 256 -12.36 -13.49 42.30
C GLY A 256 -13.68 -13.83 43.02
N GLU A 257 -13.56 -14.64 44.07
CA GLU A 257 -14.47 -14.84 45.22
C GLU A 257 -16.00 -14.69 45.03
N GLY A 258 -16.69 -15.83 44.98
CA GLY A 258 -17.86 -16.06 45.84
C GLY A 258 -19.25 -15.59 45.40
N HIS A 259 -19.83 -16.17 44.34
CA HIS A 259 -21.23 -16.65 44.35
C HIS A 259 -21.53 -17.46 43.09
N VAL A 260 -21.97 -18.71 43.29
CA VAL A 260 -22.44 -19.59 42.21
C VAL A 260 -23.84 -19.13 41.82
N THR A 261 -23.97 -18.52 40.63
CA THR A 261 -25.23 -18.53 39.88
C THR A 261 -25.00 -19.20 38.54
N THR A 262 -25.43 -20.45 38.48
CA THR A 262 -25.54 -21.24 37.26
C THR A 262 -26.55 -20.60 36.30
N SER A 263 -26.04 -19.99 35.23
CA SER A 263 -26.80 -19.57 34.06
C SER A 263 -26.02 -20.03 32.84
N GLY A 264 -26.55 -21.03 32.14
CA GLY A 264 -25.87 -21.78 31.09
C GLY A 264 -25.56 -20.93 29.86
N CYS A 265 -24.27 -20.71 29.63
CA CYS A 265 -23.72 -20.47 28.30
C CYS A 265 -22.85 -21.69 27.98
N GLY A 266 -23.32 -22.52 27.05
CA GLY A 266 -22.66 -23.73 26.58
C GLY A 266 -21.27 -23.46 26.01
N GLN A 267 -20.46 -24.52 26.01
CA GLN A 267 -19.04 -24.57 25.70
C GLN A 267 -18.68 -23.96 24.32
N GLY A 268 -18.34 -22.67 24.29
CA GLY A 268 -17.56 -22.04 23.22
C GLY A 268 -16.17 -21.70 23.74
N GLY A 269 -15.29 -22.70 23.87
CA GLY A 269 -13.96 -22.54 24.45
C GLY A 269 -13.06 -21.62 23.62
N GLY A 270 -13.08 -20.31 23.91
CA GLY A 270 -12.17 -19.33 23.31
C GLY A 270 -10.71 -19.78 23.40
N VAL A 271 -9.96 -19.57 22.32
CA VAL A 271 -8.53 -19.91 22.25
C VAL A 271 -7.73 -18.67 22.65
N SER A 272 -6.86 -18.79 23.65
CA SER A 272 -6.03 -17.67 24.08
C SER A 272 -5.07 -17.21 22.97
N GLY A 273 -4.76 -15.91 22.94
CA GLY A 273 -3.82 -15.35 21.97
C GLY A 273 -2.43 -16.04 21.97
N GLU A 274 -2.00 -16.58 23.11
CA GLU A 274 -0.76 -17.35 23.24
C GLU A 274 -0.76 -18.63 22.40
N VAL A 275 -1.88 -19.37 22.39
CA VAL A 275 -2.01 -20.61 21.62
C VAL A 275 -2.01 -20.30 20.13
N ILE A 276 -2.65 -19.20 19.72
CA ILE A 276 -2.67 -18.72 18.33
C ILE A 276 -1.26 -18.31 17.89
N LEU A 277 -0.53 -17.56 18.72
CA LEU A 277 0.84 -17.16 18.47
C LEU A 277 1.75 -18.39 18.30
N GLN A 278 1.66 -19.35 19.22
CA GLN A 278 2.42 -20.60 19.14
C GLN A 278 2.07 -21.44 17.92
N PHE A 279 0.81 -21.46 17.49
CA PHE A 279 0.37 -22.17 16.30
C PHE A 279 1.07 -21.61 15.04
N TRP A 280 0.99 -20.30 14.82
CA TRP A 280 1.59 -19.67 13.64
C TRP A 280 3.12 -19.69 13.65
N LEU A 281 3.75 -19.44 14.80
CA LEU A 281 5.20 -19.60 14.92
C LEU A 281 5.64 -21.01 14.58
N HIS A 282 4.92 -22.03 15.05
CA HIS A 282 5.30 -23.40 14.78
C HIS A 282 5.12 -23.76 13.30
N ILE A 283 4.07 -23.27 12.62
CA ILE A 283 3.89 -23.45 11.17
C ILE A 283 5.06 -22.82 10.41
N PHE A 284 5.34 -21.52 10.63
CA PHE A 284 6.36 -20.81 9.85
C PHE A 284 7.77 -21.34 10.10
N LEU A 285 8.13 -21.63 11.36
CA LEU A 285 9.46 -22.13 11.72
C LEU A 285 9.67 -23.62 11.37
N SER A 286 8.60 -24.37 11.07
CA SER A 286 8.70 -25.76 10.60
C SER A 286 8.96 -25.85 9.09
N TYR A 287 8.86 -24.74 8.34
CA TYR A 287 9.18 -24.75 6.91
C TYR A 287 10.69 -24.94 6.66
N PRO A 288 11.08 -25.85 5.75
CA PRO A 288 12.49 -26.03 5.39
C PRO A 288 13.07 -24.70 4.90
N SER A 289 14.20 -24.29 5.47
CA SER A 289 14.87 -23.03 5.09
C SER A 289 14.01 -21.77 5.25
N TRP A 290 13.05 -21.75 6.19
CA TRP A 290 12.22 -20.57 6.50
C TRP A 290 13.02 -19.27 6.67
N TYR A 291 14.24 -19.35 7.20
CA TYR A 291 15.14 -18.21 7.41
C TYR A 291 15.67 -17.59 6.11
N ARG A 292 15.49 -18.22 4.94
CA ARG A 292 15.86 -17.67 3.63
C ARG A 292 14.67 -17.04 2.90
N GLU A 293 13.45 -17.35 3.31
CA GLU A 293 12.21 -16.92 2.66
C GLU A 293 11.75 -15.56 3.21
N GLN A 294 11.92 -14.49 2.44
CA GLN A 294 11.62 -13.12 2.89
C GLN A 294 10.16 -12.94 3.32
N SER A 295 9.21 -13.57 2.63
CA SER A 295 7.78 -13.51 2.98
C SER A 295 7.49 -14.12 4.35
N LEU A 296 8.15 -15.23 4.68
CA LEU A 296 8.02 -15.85 6.01
C LEU A 296 8.69 -15.00 7.09
N LEU A 297 9.87 -14.43 6.82
CA LEU A 297 10.53 -13.50 7.73
C LEU A 297 9.63 -12.29 8.04
N TYR A 298 8.96 -11.74 7.03
CA TYR A 298 8.00 -10.65 7.21
C TYR A 298 6.79 -11.07 8.07
N LEU A 299 6.20 -12.24 7.84
CA LEU A 299 5.07 -12.73 8.64
C LEU A 299 5.47 -12.96 10.10
N VAL A 300 6.62 -13.59 10.36
CA VAL A 300 7.13 -13.77 11.73
C VAL A 300 7.44 -12.41 12.37
N ASN A 301 7.99 -11.45 11.62
CA ASN A 301 8.17 -10.07 12.09
C ASN A 301 6.85 -9.41 12.51
N THR A 302 5.73 -9.71 11.84
CA THR A 302 4.41 -9.20 12.27
C THR A 302 3.91 -9.87 13.56
N LEU A 303 4.21 -11.16 13.78
CA LEU A 303 3.96 -11.84 15.06
C LEU A 303 4.79 -11.20 16.18
N CYS A 304 6.07 -10.89 15.91
CA CYS A 304 6.95 -10.17 16.82
C CYS A 304 6.40 -8.78 17.19
N LEU A 305 5.90 -8.02 16.21
CA LEU A 305 5.26 -6.72 16.44
C LEU A 305 4.10 -6.82 17.44
N ALA A 306 3.30 -7.89 17.36
CA ALA A 306 2.14 -8.05 18.24
C ALA A 306 2.53 -8.21 19.72
N ALA A 307 3.68 -8.82 20.01
CA ALA A 307 4.16 -9.05 21.37
C ALA A 307 4.57 -7.78 22.10
N PHE A 308 4.90 -6.68 21.40
CA PHE A 308 5.18 -5.39 22.05
C PHE A 308 3.93 -4.76 22.70
N SER A 309 2.74 -5.28 22.41
CA SER A 309 1.51 -4.94 23.14
C SER A 309 1.22 -5.88 24.31
N GLU A 310 1.85 -7.06 24.35
CA GLU A 310 1.61 -8.15 25.30
C GLU A 310 2.95 -8.72 25.86
N PRO A 311 3.44 -8.24 27.00
CA PRO A 311 4.73 -8.66 27.54
C PRO A 311 4.91 -10.18 27.71
N GLU A 312 3.84 -10.91 28.02
CA GLU A 312 3.85 -12.37 28.20
C GLU A 312 4.25 -13.13 26.93
N TRP A 313 4.02 -12.54 25.76
CA TRP A 313 4.30 -13.18 24.47
C TRP A 313 5.79 -13.15 24.11
N HIS A 314 6.57 -12.28 24.76
CA HIS A 314 8.01 -12.21 24.54
C HIS A 314 8.71 -13.54 24.82
N ARG A 315 8.34 -14.22 25.91
CA ARG A 315 8.94 -15.51 26.27
C ARG A 315 8.64 -16.57 25.22
N ILE A 316 7.40 -16.63 24.75
CA ILE A 316 6.95 -17.58 23.71
C ILE A 316 7.78 -17.41 22.43
N LEU A 317 7.97 -16.16 21.98
CA LEU A 317 8.75 -15.84 20.78
C LEU A 317 10.22 -16.22 20.94
N ILE A 318 10.85 -15.85 22.07
CA ILE A 318 12.26 -16.14 22.33
C ILE A 318 12.48 -17.65 22.44
N ASP A 319 11.60 -18.39 23.11
CA ASP A 319 11.69 -19.85 23.22
C ASP A 319 11.56 -20.54 21.84
N ALA A 320 10.60 -20.12 21.02
CA ALA A 320 10.40 -20.67 19.69
C ALA A 320 11.59 -20.40 18.75
N LEU A 321 12.09 -19.16 18.73
CA LEU A 321 13.26 -18.78 17.92
C LEU A 321 14.54 -19.41 18.46
N PHE A 322 14.68 -19.57 19.77
CA PHE A 322 15.79 -20.29 20.38
C PHE A 322 15.82 -21.75 19.92
N GLU A 323 14.68 -22.43 19.92
CA GLU A 323 14.61 -23.82 19.45
C GLU A 323 14.87 -23.93 17.94
N ALA A 324 14.35 -22.98 17.15
CA ALA A 324 14.67 -22.90 15.72
C ALA A 324 16.16 -22.67 15.48
N TYR A 325 16.80 -21.77 16.23
CA TYR A 325 18.24 -21.51 16.14
C TYR A 325 19.06 -22.75 16.55
N ARG A 326 18.67 -23.40 17.65
CA ARG A 326 19.33 -24.62 18.16
C ARG A 326 19.29 -25.77 17.15
N THR A 327 18.20 -25.92 16.41
CA THR A 327 18.04 -26.98 15.40
C THR A 327 18.82 -26.69 14.11
N LEU A 328 19.14 -25.42 13.80
CA LEU A 328 19.99 -25.04 12.66
C LEU A 328 21.47 -25.40 12.89
N GLY A 329 21.98 -25.34 14.12
CA GLY A 329 23.39 -25.57 14.44
C GLY A 329 23.97 -26.93 13.99
N PRO A 330 23.34 -28.07 14.31
CA PRO A 330 23.84 -29.41 13.95
C PRO A 330 23.86 -29.73 12.45
N LEU A 331 22.93 -29.15 11.67
CA LEU A 331 22.81 -29.40 10.23
C LEU A 331 24.03 -28.89 9.45
N TYR A 332 24.68 -27.83 9.95
CA TYR A 332 25.89 -27.26 9.35
C TYR A 332 27.18 -27.85 9.92
N ALA A 333 27.19 -28.27 11.19
CA ALA A 333 28.35 -28.97 11.78
C ALA A 333 28.64 -30.33 11.10
N ARG A 334 27.65 -30.93 10.41
CA ARG A 334 27.77 -32.18 9.62
C ARG A 334 28.16 -31.99 8.14
N GLY A 335 28.42 -30.77 7.69
CA GLY A 335 28.76 -30.43 6.29
C GLY A 335 30.14 -30.90 5.81
N GLY A 336 30.56 -32.11 6.20
CA GLY A 336 31.84 -32.71 5.83
C GLY A 336 31.78 -33.69 4.66
N LEU A 337 30.63 -34.25 4.24
CA LEU A 337 30.68 -35.36 3.27
C LEU A 337 29.58 -35.51 2.19
N PHE A 338 28.44 -34.80 2.16
CA PHE A 338 27.48 -34.96 1.05
C PHE A 338 26.64 -33.71 0.75
N SER A 339 27.10 -32.83 -0.17
CA SER A 339 26.28 -32.07 -1.14
C SER A 339 27.15 -31.05 -1.91
N PRO A 340 27.15 -31.00 -3.26
CA PRO A 340 28.00 -30.11 -4.04
C PRO A 340 27.43 -28.70 -4.35
N VAL A 341 26.38 -28.22 -3.67
CA VAL A 341 25.67 -26.97 -4.08
C VAL A 341 25.67 -25.86 -3.00
N LEU A 342 26.71 -25.74 -2.17
CA LEU A 342 26.83 -24.62 -1.22
C LEU A 342 28.22 -23.97 -1.28
N SER A 343 28.57 -23.43 -2.44
CA SER A 343 29.61 -22.39 -2.55
C SER A 343 28.92 -21.03 -2.57
N ILE A 344 29.10 -20.25 -1.49
CA ILE A 344 28.90 -18.80 -1.28
C ILE A 344 28.24 -18.60 0.09
N VAL A 345 29.07 -18.59 1.15
CA VAL A 345 29.36 -17.43 2.02
C VAL A 345 30.55 -17.86 2.88
N SER A 346 31.66 -17.16 2.77
CA SER A 346 32.92 -17.39 3.49
C SER A 346 32.88 -16.88 4.93
N SER A 347 31.87 -17.25 5.72
CA SER A 347 31.83 -17.00 7.16
C SER A 347 31.87 -18.33 7.93
N SER A 348 32.96 -18.55 8.65
CA SER A 348 33.17 -19.71 9.51
C SER A 348 32.31 -19.61 10.79
N GLY A 349 31.07 -20.09 10.74
CA GLY A 349 30.11 -20.12 11.86
C GLY A 349 28.76 -20.76 11.51
N PRO A 350 27.93 -21.18 12.48
CA PRO A 350 26.55 -21.58 12.25
C PRO A 350 25.80 -20.39 11.66
N PRO A 351 24.81 -20.64 10.78
CA PRO A 351 24.02 -19.56 10.23
C PRO A 351 23.33 -18.80 11.37
N SER A 352 23.49 -17.49 11.32
CA SER A 352 22.80 -16.53 12.18
C SER A 352 21.43 -16.26 11.58
N ILE A 353 20.36 -16.43 12.36
CA ILE A 353 19.01 -16.02 11.92
C ILE A 353 19.02 -14.51 11.74
N PHE A 354 19.72 -13.78 12.61
CA PHE A 354 19.87 -12.34 12.50
C PHE A 354 20.51 -11.90 11.18
N THR A 355 21.52 -12.62 10.68
CA THR A 355 22.22 -12.23 9.43
C THR A 355 21.37 -12.47 8.18
N SER A 356 20.37 -13.34 8.24
CA SER A 356 19.39 -13.50 7.17
C SER A 356 18.25 -12.47 7.21
N VAL A 357 18.11 -11.71 8.30
CA VAL A 357 17.03 -10.74 8.50
C VAL A 357 17.52 -9.34 8.14
N SER A 358 16.81 -8.66 7.24
CA SER A 358 17.02 -7.23 6.98
C SER A 358 16.58 -6.41 8.19
N ILE A 359 17.52 -5.73 8.86
CA ILE A 359 17.24 -4.85 10.02
C ILE A 359 16.26 -3.74 9.64
N LYS A 360 16.29 -3.26 8.39
CA LYS A 360 15.42 -2.19 7.91
C LYS A 360 13.98 -2.66 7.70
N GLU A 361 13.80 -3.86 7.16
CA GLU A 361 12.47 -4.39 6.79
C GLU A 361 11.80 -5.17 7.93
N CYS A 362 12.59 -5.90 8.72
CA CYS A 362 12.12 -6.79 9.77
C CYS A 362 12.79 -6.51 11.15
N PRO A 363 12.75 -5.27 11.67
CA PRO A 363 13.44 -4.89 12.90
C PRO A 363 12.94 -5.64 14.15
N TRP A 364 11.65 -6.01 14.20
CA TRP A 364 11.08 -6.71 15.34
C TRP A 364 11.55 -8.16 15.42
N LEU A 365 11.61 -8.84 14.27
CA LEU A 365 12.19 -10.18 14.19
C LEU A 365 13.68 -10.15 14.49
N ALA A 366 14.43 -9.17 13.97
CA ALA A 366 15.86 -9.02 14.23
C ALA A 366 16.14 -8.96 15.75
N PHE A 367 15.32 -8.21 16.49
CA PHE A 367 15.43 -8.10 17.95
C PHE A 367 15.20 -9.40 18.70
N PHE A 368 14.11 -10.11 18.41
CA PHE A 368 13.86 -11.39 19.08
C PHE A 368 14.83 -12.49 18.66
N SER A 369 15.32 -12.45 17.41
CA SER A 369 16.36 -13.36 16.92
C SER A 369 17.65 -13.18 17.71
N LEU A 370 18.12 -11.94 17.93
CA LEU A 370 19.28 -11.70 18.79
C LEU A 370 19.03 -12.05 20.25
N CYS A 371 17.82 -11.85 20.77
CA CYS A 371 17.48 -12.32 22.11
C CYS A 371 17.62 -13.85 22.24
N ALA A 372 17.19 -14.58 21.22
CA ALA A 372 17.32 -16.03 21.15
C ALA A 372 18.78 -16.49 21.02
N GLU A 373 19.57 -15.84 20.15
CA GLU A 373 20.99 -16.12 19.94
C GLU A 373 21.83 -15.80 21.20
N GLN A 374 21.57 -14.67 21.87
CA GLN A 374 22.21 -14.34 23.15
C GLN A 374 21.89 -15.40 24.21
N ARG A 375 20.62 -15.82 24.31
CA ARG A 375 20.22 -16.87 25.25
C ARG A 375 20.87 -18.20 24.94
N PHE A 376 21.13 -18.49 23.67
CA PHE A 376 21.93 -19.64 23.26
C PHE A 376 23.36 -19.52 23.76
N GLU A 377 24.05 -18.40 23.51
CA GLU A 377 25.42 -18.19 24.04
C GLU A 377 25.52 -18.34 25.56
N GLU A 378 24.50 -17.87 26.29
CA GLU A 378 24.40 -17.97 27.76
C GLU A 378 24.16 -19.41 28.22
N LYS A 379 23.13 -20.11 27.69
CA LYS A 379 22.77 -21.50 28.07
C LYS A 379 23.85 -22.49 27.70
N GLU A 380 24.51 -22.27 26.57
CA GLU A 380 25.61 -23.10 26.09
C GLU A 380 26.92 -22.85 26.85
N GLY A 381 26.94 -21.87 27.77
CA GLY A 381 28.09 -21.53 28.61
C GLY A 381 29.22 -20.81 27.88
N ILE A 382 29.03 -20.48 26.60
CA ILE A 382 30.04 -19.85 25.73
C ILE A 382 30.40 -18.47 26.30
N TRP A 383 29.39 -17.66 26.58
CA TRP A 383 29.58 -16.30 27.09
C TRP A 383 30.30 -16.30 28.44
N ARG A 384 29.85 -17.13 29.39
CA ARG A 384 30.47 -17.25 30.72
C ARG A 384 31.94 -17.67 30.63
N GLN A 385 32.24 -18.74 29.90
CA GLN A 385 33.61 -19.22 29.78
C GLN A 385 34.53 -18.25 29.05
N LEU A 386 34.00 -17.51 28.06
CA LEU A 386 34.75 -16.45 27.40
C LEU A 386 35.16 -15.36 28.41
N LEU A 387 34.25 -14.91 29.26
CA LEU A 387 34.58 -13.92 30.30
C LEU A 387 35.63 -14.45 31.30
N ILE A 388 35.59 -15.73 31.67
CA ILE A 388 36.62 -16.37 32.51
C ILE A 388 37.99 -16.34 31.82
N GLN A 389 38.06 -16.76 30.55
CA GLN A 389 39.31 -16.80 29.80
C GLN A 389 39.89 -15.40 29.58
N LEU A 390 39.03 -14.42 29.30
CA LEU A 390 39.44 -13.03 29.22
C LEU A 390 39.98 -12.57 30.58
N LYS A 391 39.26 -12.75 31.68
CA LYS A 391 39.77 -12.32 32.99
C LYS A 391 41.11 -12.93 33.36
N LYS A 392 41.31 -14.23 33.09
CA LYS A 392 42.56 -14.96 33.37
C LYS A 392 43.76 -14.39 32.62
N ASP A 393 43.60 -14.02 31.35
CA ASP A 393 44.67 -13.45 30.53
C ASP A 393 44.22 -12.11 29.93
N PRO A 394 44.64 -10.95 30.48
CA PRO A 394 44.26 -9.64 29.95
C PRO A 394 44.73 -9.37 28.50
N LYS A 395 45.74 -10.07 28.00
CA LYS A 395 46.36 -9.83 26.68
C LYS A 395 45.85 -10.78 25.59
N ILE A 396 45.11 -11.84 25.94
CA ILE A 396 44.57 -12.75 24.93
C ILE A 396 43.59 -12.02 24.00
N ALA A 397 43.76 -12.23 22.69
CA ALA A 397 42.82 -11.77 21.68
C ALA A 397 41.48 -12.53 21.79
N ILE A 398 40.36 -11.85 21.48
CA ILE A 398 39.00 -12.41 21.60
C ILE A 398 38.86 -13.73 20.83
N GLU A 399 39.37 -13.80 19.59
CA GLU A 399 39.34 -15.04 18.78
C GLU A 399 40.12 -16.20 19.43
N ASN A 400 41.27 -15.91 20.04
CA ASN A 400 42.10 -16.94 20.68
C ASN A 400 41.47 -17.41 21.99
N ALA A 401 40.82 -16.51 22.74
CA ALA A 401 40.03 -16.88 23.92
C ALA A 401 38.84 -17.76 23.52
N LEU A 402 38.13 -17.40 22.46
CA LEU A 402 37.00 -18.16 21.94
C LEU A 402 37.40 -19.57 21.51
N LYS A 403 38.52 -19.73 20.79
CA LYS A 403 39.08 -21.06 20.44
C LYS A 403 39.33 -21.93 21.69
N LYS A 404 39.89 -21.35 22.76
CA LYS A 404 40.11 -22.06 24.04
C LYS A 404 38.79 -22.47 24.70
N VAL A 405 37.77 -21.60 24.67
CA VAL A 405 36.43 -21.90 25.19
C VAL A 405 35.81 -23.10 24.47
N PHE A 406 35.91 -23.18 23.15
CA PHE A 406 35.39 -24.33 22.39
C PHE A 406 36.09 -25.65 22.72
N VAL A 407 37.42 -25.61 22.94
CA VAL A 407 38.18 -26.77 23.43
C VAL A 407 37.68 -27.20 24.81
N GLU A 408 37.53 -26.26 25.74
CA GLU A 408 37.12 -26.51 27.12
C GLU A 408 35.68 -27.04 27.22
N LEU A 409 34.76 -26.49 26.43
CA LEU A 409 33.37 -26.91 26.35
C LEU A 409 33.15 -28.18 25.51
N LYS A 410 34.21 -28.78 24.94
CA LYS A 410 34.14 -29.95 24.04
C LYS A 410 33.20 -29.75 22.84
N LYS A 411 33.20 -28.54 22.28
CA LYS A 411 32.37 -28.15 21.12
C LYS A 411 33.20 -28.02 19.84
N PRO A 412 32.61 -28.23 18.66
CA PRO A 412 33.35 -28.14 17.40
C PRO A 412 33.94 -26.74 17.19
N GLN A 413 35.26 -26.66 16.91
CA GLN A 413 36.01 -25.40 16.85
C GLN A 413 35.78 -24.58 15.57
N GLY A 414 35.21 -25.19 14.52
CA GLY A 414 35.06 -24.56 13.19
C GLY A 414 33.83 -23.66 13.04
N SER A 415 33.03 -23.49 14.10
CA SER A 415 31.67 -22.98 13.99
C SER A 415 31.40 -21.74 14.84
N PHE A 416 32.31 -20.79 15.10
CA PHE A 416 31.91 -19.53 15.73
C PHE A 416 33.04 -18.50 15.55
N SER A 417 32.78 -17.43 14.80
CA SER A 417 33.73 -16.32 14.65
C SER A 417 33.57 -15.31 15.79
N ALA A 418 34.59 -14.51 16.09
CA ALA A 418 34.43 -13.44 17.07
C ALA A 418 33.33 -12.43 16.65
N ASP A 419 33.21 -12.14 15.36
CA ASP A 419 32.16 -11.28 14.77
C ASP A 419 30.74 -11.84 15.00
N SER A 420 30.61 -13.14 15.32
CA SER A 420 29.30 -13.77 15.61
C SER A 420 28.82 -13.63 17.05
N LEU A 421 29.62 -13.05 17.95
CA LEU A 421 29.24 -12.85 19.36
C LEU A 421 28.11 -11.83 19.48
N SER A 422 27.15 -12.12 20.35
CA SER A 422 25.95 -11.30 20.59
C SER A 422 26.29 -9.84 20.91
N ILE A 423 27.37 -9.57 21.64
CA ILE A 423 27.80 -8.19 21.96
C ILE A 423 28.11 -7.35 20.70
N TYR A 424 28.71 -7.95 19.66
CA TYR A 424 29.00 -7.25 18.41
C TYR A 424 27.78 -7.15 17.50
N ARG A 425 26.88 -8.13 17.54
CA ARG A 425 25.60 -8.08 16.79
C ARG A 425 24.64 -7.05 17.35
N TRP A 426 24.55 -6.93 18.67
CA TRP A 426 23.80 -5.84 19.31
C TRP A 426 24.41 -4.47 18.97
N ALA A 427 25.74 -4.37 18.92
CA ALA A 427 26.43 -3.15 18.48
C ALA A 427 26.18 -2.80 17.01
N GLU A 428 26.14 -3.80 16.12
CA GLU A 428 25.71 -3.65 14.73
C GLU A 428 24.27 -3.14 14.66
N PHE A 429 23.34 -3.75 15.40
CA PHE A 429 21.94 -3.31 15.42
C PHE A 429 21.80 -1.86 15.93
N CYS A 430 22.50 -1.49 17.02
CA CYS A 430 22.53 -0.10 17.51
C CYS A 430 23.02 0.90 16.45
N SER A 431 23.91 0.46 15.54
CA SER A 431 24.50 1.30 14.50
C SER A 431 23.64 1.41 13.25
N SER A 432 22.78 0.41 12.99
CA SER A 432 22.01 0.28 11.74
C SER A 432 20.52 0.60 11.88
N VAL A 433 19.96 0.60 13.09
CA VAL A 433 18.54 0.91 13.34
C VAL A 433 18.23 2.39 13.07
N GLU A 434 17.06 2.68 12.50
CA GLU A 434 16.63 4.07 12.25
C GLU A 434 16.41 4.81 13.59
N PRO A 435 16.93 6.05 13.78
CA PRO A 435 16.84 6.77 15.05
C PRO A 435 15.44 7.04 15.60
N GLY A 436 14.39 6.93 14.78
CA GLY A 436 13.00 7.12 15.22
C GLY A 436 12.21 5.83 15.42
N HIS A 437 12.83 4.66 15.23
CA HIS A 437 12.10 3.41 15.33
C HIS A 437 11.74 3.10 16.80
N PRO A 438 10.51 2.64 17.11
CA PRO A 438 10.07 2.34 18.49
C PRO A 438 10.96 1.36 19.28
N ILE A 439 11.73 0.53 18.58
CA ILE A 439 12.55 -0.54 19.16
C ILE A 439 13.90 -0.06 19.73
N VAL A 440 14.34 1.14 19.33
CA VAL A 440 15.67 1.67 19.64
C VAL A 440 16.02 1.59 21.14
N PRO A 441 15.15 1.99 22.09
CA PRO A 441 15.45 1.89 23.52
C PRO A 441 15.82 0.48 23.98
N LEU A 442 15.12 -0.53 23.48
CA LEU A 442 15.33 -1.92 23.88
C LEU A 442 16.60 -2.52 23.27
N VAL A 443 16.93 -2.14 22.03
CA VAL A 443 18.20 -2.55 21.38
C VAL A 443 19.39 -2.06 22.20
N TRP A 444 19.35 -0.78 22.62
CA TRP A 444 20.37 -0.21 23.50
C TRP A 444 20.39 -0.86 24.88
N GLN A 445 19.23 -1.11 25.49
CA GLN A 445 19.14 -1.85 26.76
C GLN A 445 19.87 -3.20 26.66
N LYS A 446 19.63 -3.96 25.59
CA LYS A 446 20.29 -5.26 25.38
C LYS A 446 21.79 -5.15 25.18
N PHE A 447 22.25 -4.19 24.38
CA PHE A 447 23.68 -3.92 24.25
C PHE A 447 24.34 -3.63 25.61
N PHE A 448 23.76 -2.71 26.40
CA PHE A 448 24.32 -2.35 27.72
C PHE A 448 24.26 -3.50 28.73
N SER A 449 23.28 -4.41 28.61
CA SER A 449 23.21 -5.62 29.45
C SER A 449 24.41 -6.55 29.30
N LEU A 450 25.10 -6.52 28.15
CA LEU A 450 26.35 -7.24 27.90
C LEU A 450 27.58 -6.36 28.16
N TYR A 451 27.55 -5.10 27.72
CA TYR A 451 28.68 -4.18 27.83
C TYR A 451 29.01 -3.83 29.29
N LEU A 452 28.01 -3.64 30.14
CA LEU A 452 28.17 -3.28 31.55
C LEU A 452 27.93 -4.47 32.50
N GLN A 453 27.79 -5.69 31.98
CA GLN A 453 27.48 -6.87 32.78
C GLN A 453 28.51 -7.11 33.89
N ARG A 454 28.03 -7.47 35.08
CA ARG A 454 28.83 -7.93 36.21
C ARG A 454 28.77 -9.46 36.30
N PRO A 455 29.71 -10.19 35.67
CA PRO A 455 29.57 -11.63 35.56
C PRO A 455 29.81 -12.33 36.91
N VAL A 456 29.22 -13.52 37.07
CA VAL A 456 29.43 -14.40 38.23
C VAL A 456 30.38 -15.52 37.80
N LEU A 457 31.68 -15.37 38.07
CA LEU A 457 32.71 -16.30 37.55
C LEU A 457 33.02 -17.45 38.52
N ASP A 458 33.38 -17.14 39.77
CA ASP A 458 33.97 -18.12 40.71
C ASP A 458 33.27 -18.23 42.09
N SER A 459 32.39 -17.28 42.46
CA SER A 459 31.71 -17.23 43.78
C SER A 459 30.20 -17.06 43.63
N THR A 460 29.40 -17.29 44.69
CA THR A 460 27.96 -16.98 44.67
C THR A 460 27.66 -15.49 44.52
N LEU A 461 28.68 -14.63 44.63
CA LEU A 461 28.57 -13.18 44.47
C LEU A 461 29.06 -12.74 43.07
N PRO A 462 28.33 -11.83 42.40
CA PRO A 462 28.77 -11.21 41.15
C PRO A 462 30.08 -10.44 41.33
N GLU A 463 30.86 -10.37 40.25
CA GLU A 463 32.04 -9.51 40.22
C GLU A 463 31.67 -8.04 40.32
N ARG A 464 32.56 -7.24 40.92
CA ARG A 464 32.32 -5.79 41.03
C ARG A 464 32.66 -5.02 39.75
N GLY A 465 33.49 -5.59 38.86
CA GLY A 465 33.93 -4.99 37.60
C GLY A 465 33.28 -5.64 36.36
N SER A 466 33.34 -4.98 35.20
CA SER A 466 32.77 -5.47 33.93
C SER A 466 33.84 -5.46 32.85
N LEU A 467 33.66 -6.32 31.83
CA LEU A 467 34.68 -6.54 30.80
C LEU A 467 34.31 -5.94 29.43
N GLY A 468 33.19 -5.19 29.31
CA GLY A 468 32.70 -4.70 28.01
C GLY A 468 33.71 -3.87 27.23
N LEU A 469 34.44 -2.94 27.88
CA LEU A 469 35.48 -2.13 27.23
C LEU A 469 36.53 -2.97 26.50
N ARG A 470 36.83 -4.16 27.02
CA ARG A 470 37.81 -5.06 26.42
C ARG A 470 37.41 -5.52 25.03
N PHE A 471 36.11 -5.80 24.82
CA PHE A 471 35.59 -6.20 23.52
C PHE A 471 35.75 -5.09 22.46
N PHE A 472 35.83 -3.82 22.89
CA PHE A 472 35.94 -2.65 22.02
C PHE A 472 37.32 -1.98 22.02
N SER A 473 38.33 -2.65 22.58
CA SER A 473 39.71 -2.15 22.69
C SER A 473 40.50 -2.24 21.38
N GLN A 474 40.15 -3.18 20.49
CA GLN A 474 40.79 -3.36 19.20
C GLN A 474 40.34 -2.29 18.18
N SER A 475 41.20 -1.94 17.23
CA SER A 475 40.98 -0.83 16.27
C SER A 475 39.61 -0.88 15.57
N ARG A 476 39.21 -2.04 15.01
CA ARG A 476 37.93 -2.23 14.30
C ARG A 476 36.70 -2.09 15.21
N ALA A 477 36.77 -2.65 16.42
CA ALA A 477 35.68 -2.53 17.38
C ALA A 477 35.59 -1.11 17.95
N ASN A 478 36.71 -0.41 18.09
CA ASN A 478 36.71 0.98 18.54
C ASN A 478 36.08 1.93 17.49
N SER A 479 36.26 1.67 16.19
CA SER A 479 35.50 2.40 15.15
C SER A 479 33.99 2.16 15.24
N GLN A 480 33.56 0.93 15.52
CA GLN A 480 32.15 0.61 15.72
C GLN A 480 31.58 1.34 16.94
N ARG A 481 32.32 1.41 18.06
CA ARG A 481 31.92 2.20 19.24
C ARG A 481 31.74 3.69 18.94
N ARG A 482 32.60 4.28 18.10
CA ARG A 482 32.45 5.68 17.65
C ARG A 482 31.23 5.88 16.76
N GLN A 483 30.95 4.93 15.87
CA GLN A 483 29.74 4.94 15.05
C GLN A 483 28.48 4.86 15.92
N MET A 484 28.45 3.94 16.89
CA MET A 484 27.36 3.82 17.86
C MET A 484 27.10 5.13 18.62
N LYS A 485 28.16 5.82 19.05
CA LYS A 485 28.03 7.16 19.66
C LYS A 485 27.35 8.15 18.71
N SER A 486 27.77 8.20 17.44
CA SER A 486 27.14 9.08 16.44
C SER A 486 25.66 8.75 16.25
N CYS A 487 25.31 7.46 16.21
CA CYS A 487 23.92 7.01 16.08
C CYS A 487 23.09 7.45 17.30
N LEU A 488 23.62 7.29 18.51
CA LEU A 488 22.93 7.70 19.74
C LEU A 488 22.73 9.22 19.83
N SER A 489 23.72 10.01 19.39
CA SER A 489 23.56 11.47 19.24
C SER A 489 22.47 11.84 18.23
N ALA A 490 22.36 11.11 17.12
CA ALA A 490 21.29 11.34 16.13
C ALA A 490 19.89 11.03 16.71
N VAL A 491 19.77 9.98 17.53
CA VAL A 491 18.52 9.67 18.26
C VAL A 491 18.15 10.83 19.19
N VAL A 492 19.09 11.32 20.00
CA VAL A 492 18.88 12.47 20.89
C VAL A 492 18.41 13.71 20.11
N MET A 493 19.07 14.05 18.99
CA MET A 493 18.68 15.18 18.15
C MET A 493 17.26 15.01 17.58
N LYS A 494 16.91 13.81 17.12
CA LYS A 494 15.56 13.52 16.59
C LYS A 494 14.49 13.69 17.68
N THR A 495 14.71 13.14 18.87
CA THR A 495 13.79 13.30 20.02
C THR A 495 13.64 14.77 20.44
N GLN A 496 14.75 15.54 20.48
CA GLN A 496 14.71 16.99 20.73
C GLN A 496 13.87 17.74 19.68
N SER A 497 14.02 17.37 18.40
CA SER A 497 13.23 17.98 17.33
C SER A 497 11.73 17.69 17.45
N GLN A 498 11.34 16.50 17.91
CA GLN A 498 9.94 16.11 18.14
C GLN A 498 9.32 16.93 19.29
N ILE A 499 10.06 17.12 20.38
CA ILE A 499 9.65 17.98 21.50
C ILE A 499 9.46 19.44 21.02
N GLY A 500 10.40 19.96 20.22
CA GLY A 500 10.32 21.32 19.68
C GLY A 500 9.12 21.57 18.76
N ARG A 501 8.71 20.56 17.97
CA ARG A 501 7.49 20.64 17.13
C ARG A 501 6.22 20.72 17.97
N GLN A 502 6.12 19.93 19.04
CA GLN A 502 4.96 19.96 19.94
C GLN A 502 4.83 21.28 20.72
N SER A 503 5.96 21.94 21.05
CA SER A 503 5.93 23.26 21.68
C SER A 503 5.40 24.36 20.75
N ARG A 504 5.67 24.27 19.43
CA ARG A 504 5.16 25.28 18.47
C ARG A 504 3.66 25.14 18.20
N THR A 505 3.14 23.91 18.25
CA THR A 505 1.71 23.66 18.08
C THR A 505 0.88 24.07 19.29
N SER A 506 1.46 24.10 20.50
CA SER A 506 0.76 24.60 21.70
C SER A 506 0.68 26.13 21.75
N ASP A 507 1.69 26.84 21.23
CA ASP A 507 1.75 28.30 21.30
C ASP A 507 0.73 28.99 20.36
N ASP A 508 0.34 28.34 19.26
CA ASP A 508 -0.71 28.86 18.34
C ASP A 508 -2.14 28.59 18.86
N GLU A 509 -2.35 27.63 19.78
CA GLU A 509 -3.65 27.32 20.38
C GLU A 509 -3.91 28.10 21.71
N ASP A 510 -2.93 28.85 22.21
CA ASP A 510 -2.95 29.49 23.53
C ASP A 510 -3.82 30.77 23.62
N ARG A 511 -4.72 30.99 22.65
CA ARG A 511 -5.84 31.96 22.78
C ARG A 511 -7.14 31.31 23.26
N GLY A 512 -7.15 30.02 23.58
CA GLY A 512 -8.36 29.32 23.98
C GLY A 512 -8.13 28.09 24.87
N GLY A 513 -7.46 28.26 26.02
CA GLY A 513 -7.63 27.42 27.20
C GLY A 513 -7.37 25.91 27.08
N GLY A 514 -6.11 25.51 27.34
CA GLY A 514 -5.77 24.20 27.88
C GLY A 514 -5.48 23.10 26.86
N GLY A 515 -4.20 22.87 26.56
CA GLY A 515 -3.76 21.65 25.89
C GLY A 515 -4.29 20.42 26.63
N GLY A 516 -5.04 19.56 25.94
CA GLY A 516 -5.72 18.44 26.58
C GLY A 516 -4.75 17.47 27.29
N PRO A 517 -5.21 16.67 28.29
CA PRO A 517 -4.39 15.75 29.10
C PRO A 517 -3.60 14.69 28.33
N GLN A 518 -3.80 14.57 27.02
CA GLN A 518 -3.13 13.63 26.14
C GLN A 518 -1.83 14.22 25.55
N VAL A 519 -1.82 15.51 25.21
CA VAL A 519 -0.64 16.21 24.67
C VAL A 519 0.43 16.35 25.76
N GLU A 520 0.01 16.64 27.00
CA GLU A 520 0.91 16.74 28.14
C GLU A 520 1.57 15.40 28.49
N ARG A 521 0.81 14.29 28.45
CA ARG A 521 1.35 12.94 28.64
C ARG A 521 2.35 12.53 27.56
N GLU A 522 2.10 12.89 26.31
CA GLU A 522 3.02 12.61 25.21
C GLU A 522 4.32 13.41 25.34
N ARG A 523 4.21 14.69 25.74
CA ARG A 523 5.37 15.54 26.04
C ARG A 523 6.21 14.99 27.19
N GLU A 524 5.58 14.58 28.28
CA GLU A 524 6.26 13.96 29.43
C GLU A 524 7.01 12.69 29.02
N TYR A 525 6.37 11.82 28.23
CA TYR A 525 6.99 10.64 27.66
C TYR A 525 8.23 10.97 26.81
N LEU A 526 8.15 11.97 25.92
CA LEU A 526 9.27 12.39 25.08
C LEU A 526 10.43 12.95 25.90
N LEU A 527 10.15 13.73 26.95
CA LEU A 527 11.16 14.25 27.87
C LEU A 527 11.87 13.14 28.64
N ASN A 528 11.10 12.17 29.16
CA ASN A 528 11.64 10.99 29.84
C ASN A 528 12.52 10.14 28.90
N THR A 529 12.08 9.97 27.65
CA THR A 529 12.82 9.26 26.61
C THR A 529 14.11 9.99 26.20
N LEU A 530 14.05 11.33 26.10
CA LEU A 530 15.24 12.15 25.83
C LEU A 530 16.28 12.02 26.95
N SER A 531 15.84 12.13 28.21
CA SER A 531 16.71 11.95 29.37
C SER A 531 17.36 10.57 29.36
N PHE A 532 16.59 9.53 29.03
CA PHE A 532 17.09 8.17 28.90
C PHE A 532 18.22 8.04 27.86
N PHE A 533 18.03 8.55 26.63
CA PHE A 533 19.08 8.49 25.61
C PHE A 533 20.33 9.33 25.95
N GLN A 534 20.16 10.45 26.65
CA GLN A 534 21.28 11.23 27.17
C GLN A 534 22.07 10.44 28.23
N THR A 535 21.39 9.74 29.13
CA THR A 535 22.02 8.83 30.09
C THR A 535 22.81 7.73 29.40
N LEU A 536 22.25 7.11 28.35
CA LEU A 536 22.95 6.06 27.58
C LEU A 536 24.23 6.58 26.91
N ASN A 537 24.24 7.84 26.44
CA ASN A 537 25.45 8.47 25.90
C ASN A 537 26.56 8.54 26.97
N LEU A 538 26.21 8.97 28.19
CA LEU A 538 27.14 8.99 29.31
C LEU A 538 27.69 7.59 29.62
N TRP A 539 26.83 6.56 29.56
CA TRP A 539 27.23 5.18 29.83
C TRP A 539 28.22 4.62 28.81
N LEU A 540 28.10 5.00 27.54
CA LEU A 540 29.01 4.54 26.48
C LEU A 540 30.40 5.16 26.59
N GLU A 541 30.48 6.38 27.13
CA GLU A 541 31.71 7.17 27.22
C GLU A 541 32.47 6.99 28.52
N GLU A 542 31.79 6.77 29.64
CA GLU A 542 32.37 6.78 30.98
C GLU A 542 33.08 5.46 31.33
N PRO A 543 34.43 5.40 31.31
CA PRO A 543 35.16 4.15 31.56
C PRO A 543 35.03 3.71 33.01
N ARG A 544 34.83 4.64 33.95
CA ARG A 544 34.70 4.35 35.39
C ARG A 544 33.50 3.46 35.72
N LEU A 545 32.50 3.39 34.84
CA LEU A 545 31.39 2.46 35.00
C LEU A 545 31.84 1.01 34.94
N HIS A 546 33.01 0.71 34.37
CA HIS A 546 33.56 -0.64 34.31
C HIS A 546 34.35 -1.03 35.57
N ASP A 547 34.72 -0.07 36.42
CA ASP A 547 35.60 -0.29 37.57
C ASP A 547 34.93 -1.07 38.70
N ALA A 548 35.73 -1.90 39.37
CA ALA A 548 35.31 -2.69 40.52
C ALA A 548 35.04 -1.87 41.79
N SER A 549 35.50 -0.62 41.84
CA SER A 549 35.33 0.31 42.96
C SER A 549 34.14 1.25 42.82
N LEU A 550 33.30 1.08 41.79
CA LEU A 550 32.16 1.95 41.53
C LEU A 550 31.13 1.91 42.67
N TYR A 551 30.78 3.09 43.20
CA TYR A 551 29.73 3.25 44.21
C TYR A 551 28.47 3.87 43.62
N LEU A 552 27.46 3.04 43.35
CA LEU A 552 26.22 3.45 42.66
C LEU A 552 25.46 4.62 43.32
N PRO A 553 25.27 4.66 44.66
CA PRO A 553 24.54 5.77 45.28
C PRO A 553 25.25 7.12 45.20
N GLY A 554 26.56 7.14 44.94
CA GLY A 554 27.34 8.36 44.80
C GLY A 554 27.39 8.92 43.37
N LEU A 555 26.74 8.26 42.40
CA LEU A 555 26.71 8.73 41.02
C LEU A 555 25.76 9.92 40.86
N PRO A 556 26.11 10.91 40.01
CA PRO A 556 25.18 11.99 39.66
C PRO A 556 23.87 11.45 39.08
N GLN A 557 22.76 12.14 39.33
CA GLN A 557 21.42 11.72 38.90
C GLN A 557 21.31 11.45 37.39
N GLN A 558 22.09 12.16 36.57
CA GLN A 558 22.16 12.01 35.11
C GLN A 558 22.60 10.61 34.66
N TYR A 559 23.31 9.85 35.51
CA TYR A 559 23.72 8.47 35.24
C TYR A 559 22.62 7.45 35.52
N ASN A 560 21.49 7.85 36.13
CA ASN A 560 20.38 6.98 36.49
C ASN A 560 20.83 5.68 37.17
N SER A 561 21.32 5.81 38.41
CA SER A 561 21.89 4.69 39.19
C SER A 561 20.91 3.53 39.39
N GLN A 562 19.60 3.79 39.40
CA GLN A 562 18.55 2.76 39.49
C GLN A 562 18.55 1.85 38.26
N ARG A 563 18.63 2.42 37.04
CA ARG A 563 18.70 1.62 35.79
C ARG A 563 20.05 0.95 35.61
N LEU A 564 21.14 1.58 36.05
CA LEU A 564 22.44 0.91 36.07
C LEU A 564 22.43 -0.36 36.93
N ALA A 565 21.77 -0.30 38.10
CA ALA A 565 21.64 -1.47 38.98
C ALA A 565 20.91 -2.64 38.29
N THR A 566 19.85 -2.36 37.52
CA THR A 566 19.13 -3.41 36.76
C THR A 566 19.93 -3.94 35.58
N ILE A 567 20.86 -3.16 35.00
CA ILE A 567 21.80 -3.66 33.98
C ILE A 567 22.91 -4.53 34.58
N PHE A 568 23.38 -4.23 35.79
CA PHE A 568 24.40 -5.05 36.46
C PHE A 568 23.88 -6.42 36.86
N SER A 569 22.58 -6.54 37.14
CA SER A 569 21.92 -7.81 37.45
C SER A 569 20.58 -7.86 36.72
N PRO A 570 20.59 -8.17 35.40
CA PRO A 570 19.38 -8.13 34.59
C PRO A 570 18.42 -9.26 35.01
N PRO A 571 17.16 -8.95 35.35
CA PRO A 571 16.13 -9.97 35.49
C PRO A 571 15.91 -10.67 34.15
N GLU A 572 15.62 -11.98 34.17
CA GLU A 572 15.25 -12.70 32.95
C GLU A 572 13.98 -12.04 32.35
N PHE A 573 14.02 -11.66 31.06
CA PHE A 573 12.91 -11.03 30.33
C PHE A 573 12.44 -9.63 30.79
N CYS A 574 13.29 -8.84 31.44
CA CYS A 574 12.95 -7.45 31.73
C CYS A 574 13.20 -6.53 30.51
N PHE A 575 12.14 -6.04 29.87
CA PHE A 575 12.22 -5.00 28.83
C PHE A 575 11.67 -3.68 29.36
N TRP A 576 12.38 -2.57 29.12
CA TRP A 576 11.94 -1.24 29.54
C TRP A 576 10.89 -0.66 28.58
N MET A 577 9.71 -1.26 28.59
CA MET A 577 8.57 -0.93 27.72
C MET A 577 8.04 0.49 27.89
N GLU A 578 8.31 1.13 29.02
CA GLU A 578 7.98 2.53 29.33
C GLU A 578 8.68 3.54 28.40
N PHE A 579 9.76 3.15 27.72
CA PHE A 579 10.43 3.98 26.71
C PHE A 579 10.01 3.61 25.28
N VAL A 580 9.12 2.64 25.10
CA VAL A 580 8.61 2.21 23.78
C VAL A 580 7.26 2.90 23.54
N PRO A 581 7.04 3.55 22.38
CA PRO A 581 5.76 4.18 22.07
C PRO A 581 4.70 3.12 21.72
N VAL A 582 4.08 2.53 22.75
CA VAL A 582 3.08 1.45 22.59
C VAL A 582 1.87 1.91 21.76
N SER A 583 1.52 3.20 21.79
CA SER A 583 0.49 3.79 20.94
C SER A 583 0.80 3.64 19.46
N GLU A 584 2.04 3.91 19.03
CA GLU A 584 2.47 3.76 17.64
C GLU A 584 2.43 2.29 17.21
N VAL A 585 2.86 1.39 18.08
CA VAL A 585 2.76 -0.08 17.85
C VAL A 585 1.30 -0.49 17.63
N LYS A 586 0.37 0.00 18.47
CA LYS A 586 -1.07 -0.27 18.33
C LYS A 586 -1.63 0.28 17.02
N VAL A 587 -1.24 1.48 16.60
CA VAL A 587 -1.66 2.07 15.32
C VAL A 587 -1.17 1.22 14.15
N ARG A 588 0.11 0.83 14.13
CA ARG A 588 0.66 -0.05 13.07
C ARG A 588 -0.10 -1.38 12.98
N ARG A 589 -0.48 -1.96 14.12
CA ARG A 589 -1.31 -3.18 14.17
C ARG A 589 -2.73 -2.91 13.67
N ALA A 590 -3.33 -1.80 14.06
CA ALA A 590 -4.69 -1.43 13.66
C ALA A 590 -4.81 -1.28 12.14
N VAL A 591 -3.80 -0.70 11.47
CA VAL A 591 -3.76 -0.60 10.00
C VAL A 591 -3.81 -2.00 9.35
N LEU A 592 -2.99 -2.94 9.81
CA LEU A 592 -3.00 -4.32 9.29
C LEU A 592 -4.35 -5.02 9.54
N ILE A 593 -4.95 -4.81 10.72
CA ILE A 593 -6.27 -5.36 11.05
C ILE A 593 -7.34 -4.76 10.13
N ASP A 594 -7.34 -3.44 9.91
CA ASP A 594 -8.31 -2.77 9.03
C ASP A 594 -8.22 -3.27 7.59
N GLU A 595 -7.01 -3.45 7.07
CA GLU A 595 -6.78 -4.01 5.73
C GLU A 595 -7.37 -5.41 5.55
N TRP A 596 -7.34 -6.25 6.59
CA TRP A 596 -8.01 -7.55 6.57
C TRP A 596 -9.53 -7.42 6.74
N LEU A 597 -9.98 -6.55 7.64
CA LEU A 597 -11.41 -6.29 7.84
C LEU A 597 -12.07 -5.77 6.55
N GLN A 598 -11.37 -4.97 5.73
CA GLN A 598 -11.85 -4.54 4.42
C GLN A 598 -12.08 -5.73 3.46
N VAL A 599 -11.26 -6.79 3.53
CA VAL A 599 -11.47 -8.04 2.79
C VAL A 599 -12.69 -8.79 3.32
N GLU A 600 -12.90 -8.82 4.65
CA GLU A 600 -14.11 -9.38 5.26
C GLU A 600 -15.37 -8.51 4.98
N SER A 601 -15.21 -7.21 4.71
CA SER A 601 -16.27 -6.20 4.61
C SER A 601 -16.49 -5.64 3.21
N TYR A 602 -16.28 -6.43 2.15
CA TYR A 602 -16.42 -6.05 0.73
C TYR A 602 -17.80 -5.45 0.33
N GLN A 603 -18.70 -5.23 1.29
CA GLN A 603 -20.00 -4.57 1.15
C GLN A 603 -19.95 -3.04 1.18
N LYS A 604 -18.86 -2.40 1.67
CA LYS A 604 -18.83 -0.93 1.84
C LYS A 604 -18.70 -0.14 0.53
N THR A 605 -18.06 -0.70 -0.50
CA THR A 605 -17.79 0.02 -1.75
C THR A 605 -18.99 0.06 -2.72
N LEU A 606 -19.98 -0.85 -2.57
CA LEU A 606 -21.25 -0.77 -3.30
C LEU A 606 -22.39 -0.09 -2.51
N ALA A 607 -22.25 0.04 -1.18
CA ALA A 607 -23.26 0.68 -0.35
C ALA A 607 -23.26 2.23 -0.45
N SER A 608 -22.23 2.84 -1.06
CA SER A 608 -22.20 4.28 -1.32
C SER A 608 -23.15 4.74 -2.44
N HIS A 609 -23.71 3.81 -3.23
CA HIS A 609 -24.62 4.11 -4.35
C HIS A 609 -26.05 3.59 -4.19
N THR A 610 -26.45 3.17 -2.97
CA THR A 610 -27.88 2.91 -2.69
C THR A 610 -28.33 3.67 -1.45
N PRO A 611 -29.19 4.71 -1.58
CA PRO A 611 -29.76 5.38 -0.43
C PRO A 611 -30.71 4.39 0.27
N LYS A 612 -30.29 3.87 1.42
CA LYS A 612 -31.20 3.07 2.28
C LYS A 612 -32.29 3.99 2.84
N PRO A 613 -33.58 3.64 2.71
CA PRO A 613 -34.63 4.39 3.37
C PRO A 613 -34.54 4.16 4.90
N PRO A 614 -34.62 5.20 5.73
CA PRO A 614 -34.65 5.03 7.18
C PRO A 614 -35.96 4.36 7.62
N ARG A 615 -35.88 3.48 8.61
CA ARG A 615 -37.03 2.79 9.23
C ARG A 615 -37.96 3.68 10.07
N ASP A 616 -37.64 4.97 10.23
CA ASP A 616 -38.48 5.96 10.91
C ASP A 616 -38.68 7.19 10.01
N ASP A 617 -39.89 7.72 9.99
CA ASP A 617 -40.21 8.98 9.31
C ASP A 617 -39.35 10.13 9.87
N ALA A 618 -38.82 10.96 8.98
CA ALA A 618 -37.90 12.04 9.33
C ALA A 618 -38.50 12.99 10.38
N MET A 619 -39.81 13.19 10.32
CA MET A 619 -40.53 14.07 11.23
C MET A 619 -40.53 13.56 12.67
N THR A 620 -40.60 12.24 12.89
CA THR A 620 -40.64 11.63 14.23
C THR A 620 -39.26 11.64 14.90
N ARG A 621 -38.17 11.48 14.13
CA ARG A 621 -36.81 11.69 14.64
C ARG A 621 -36.54 13.15 15.02
N ILE A 622 -37.02 14.08 14.19
CA ILE A 622 -36.82 15.52 14.42
C ILE A 622 -37.57 15.96 15.68
N ARG A 623 -38.83 15.57 15.87
CA ARG A 623 -39.59 15.86 17.10
C ARG A 623 -38.94 15.25 18.36
N LYS A 624 -38.52 13.99 18.32
CA LYS A 624 -37.84 13.35 19.48
C LYS A 624 -36.51 14.00 19.85
N ARG A 625 -35.80 14.60 18.90
CA ARG A 625 -34.55 15.36 19.14
C ARG A 625 -34.83 16.77 19.63
N LEU A 626 -35.89 17.42 19.12
CA LEU A 626 -36.32 18.75 19.56
C LEU A 626 -36.85 18.75 21.00
N ASP A 627 -37.61 17.72 21.40
CA ASP A 627 -38.19 17.62 22.74
C ASP A 627 -37.17 17.25 23.84
N LYS A 628 -35.95 16.80 23.46
CA LYS A 628 -34.92 16.33 24.41
C LYS A 628 -33.68 17.23 24.51
N GLY A 629 -33.60 18.31 23.74
CA GLY A 629 -32.50 19.28 23.81
C GLY A 629 -32.77 20.37 24.84
N LYS A 630 -31.84 20.59 25.79
CA LYS A 630 -31.82 21.81 26.63
C LYS A 630 -31.89 23.04 25.73
N GLN A 631 -32.64 24.08 26.15
CA GLN A 631 -32.71 25.34 25.39
C GLN A 631 -31.29 25.81 25.02
N PRO A 632 -30.99 26.03 23.73
CA PRO A 632 -29.66 26.42 23.30
C PRO A 632 -29.28 27.77 23.90
N VAL A 633 -28.08 27.86 24.46
CA VAL A 633 -27.39 29.14 24.57
C VAL A 633 -27.28 29.69 23.14
N ALA A 634 -27.64 30.97 22.95
CA ALA A 634 -27.60 31.58 21.63
C ALA A 634 -26.21 31.34 21.00
N PRO A 635 -26.16 30.88 19.73
CA PRO A 635 -24.89 30.63 19.08
C PRO A 635 -24.05 31.92 19.11
N PRO A 636 -22.73 31.85 19.36
CA PRO A 636 -21.88 33.00 19.14
C PRO A 636 -22.13 33.47 17.71
N THR A 637 -22.37 34.78 17.54
CA THR A 637 -22.68 35.35 16.24
C THR A 637 -21.58 34.95 15.26
N LEU A 638 -21.89 34.00 14.37
CA LEU A 638 -21.05 33.68 13.23
C LEU A 638 -21.01 34.96 12.41
N GLN A 639 -19.93 35.71 12.55
CA GLN A 639 -19.60 36.70 11.54
C GLN A 639 -19.29 35.89 10.30
N VAL A 640 -20.31 35.69 9.46
CA VAL A 640 -20.15 35.23 8.10
C VAL A 640 -19.19 36.23 7.49
N GLY A 641 -17.93 35.84 7.36
CA GLY A 641 -16.97 36.62 6.61
C GLY A 641 -17.59 36.91 5.24
N PRO A 642 -17.39 38.11 4.68
CA PRO A 642 -17.89 38.42 3.36
C PRO A 642 -17.48 37.30 2.40
N ALA A 643 -18.38 36.95 1.47
CA ALA A 643 -18.10 35.92 0.47
C ALA A 643 -16.70 36.19 -0.14
N PRO A 644 -15.87 35.15 -0.33
CA PRO A 644 -14.46 35.31 -0.70
C PRO A 644 -14.26 36.04 -2.04
N PHE A 645 -15.34 36.22 -2.82
CA PHE A 645 -15.44 37.05 -4.01
C PHE A 645 -16.89 37.51 -4.19
N GLU A 646 -17.09 38.64 -4.88
CA GLU A 646 -18.41 39.15 -5.24
C GLU A 646 -19.11 38.19 -6.21
N HIS A 647 -20.39 37.92 -5.97
CA HIS A 647 -21.20 37.10 -6.87
C HIS A 647 -21.58 37.92 -8.10
N LEU A 648 -21.46 37.30 -9.26
CA LEU A 648 -21.84 37.90 -10.53
C LEU A 648 -23.36 38.05 -10.59
N THR A 649 -23.83 39.22 -11.03
CA THR A 649 -25.26 39.46 -11.24
C THR A 649 -25.75 38.74 -12.49
N GLU A 650 -27.02 38.37 -12.52
CA GLU A 650 -27.66 37.75 -13.69
C GLU A 650 -27.52 38.63 -14.95
N GLU A 651 -27.51 39.96 -14.79
CA GLU A 651 -27.28 40.92 -15.87
C GLU A 651 -25.91 40.76 -16.53
N ILE A 652 -24.86 40.50 -15.74
CA ILE A 652 -23.51 40.27 -16.26
C ILE A 652 -23.42 38.88 -16.91
N MET A 653 -24.07 37.86 -16.34
CA MET A 653 -24.11 36.50 -16.90
C MET A 653 -24.77 36.45 -18.29
N LEU A 654 -25.86 37.20 -18.47
CA LEU A 654 -26.62 37.24 -19.73
C LEU A 654 -26.02 38.20 -20.78
N SER A 655 -25.00 38.98 -20.41
CA SER A 655 -24.28 39.89 -21.31
C SER A 655 -22.95 39.28 -21.75
N GLN A 656 -22.87 38.91 -23.04
CA GLN A 656 -21.69 38.27 -23.64
C GLN A 656 -20.40 39.06 -23.42
N ASP A 657 -20.42 40.37 -23.66
CA ASP A 657 -19.21 41.21 -23.58
C ASP A 657 -18.81 41.49 -22.13
N SER A 658 -19.80 41.72 -21.25
CA SER A 658 -19.55 42.04 -19.84
C SER A 658 -19.00 40.84 -19.08
N LEU A 659 -19.51 39.64 -19.36
CA LEU A 659 -19.04 38.39 -18.78
C LEU A 659 -17.58 38.10 -19.12
N LEU A 660 -17.23 38.22 -20.41
CA LEU A 660 -15.87 37.96 -20.86
C LEU A 660 -14.89 38.98 -20.30
N VAL A 661 -15.22 40.28 -20.29
CA VAL A 661 -14.36 41.31 -19.69
C VAL A 661 -14.07 41.02 -18.22
N PHE A 662 -15.06 40.53 -17.48
CA PHE A 662 -14.92 40.21 -16.08
C PHE A 662 -14.02 38.98 -15.85
N LEU A 663 -14.21 37.89 -16.60
CA LEU A 663 -13.44 36.66 -16.43
C LEU A 663 -12.07 36.68 -17.11
N LYS A 664 -11.81 37.63 -18.01
CA LYS A 664 -10.56 37.71 -18.76
C LYS A 664 -9.34 37.83 -17.85
N SER A 665 -9.44 38.59 -16.77
CA SER A 665 -8.37 38.73 -15.77
C SER A 665 -8.08 37.39 -15.07
N ASP A 666 -9.11 36.64 -14.71
CA ASP A 666 -8.98 35.33 -14.08
C ASP A 666 -8.38 34.29 -15.05
N ILE A 667 -8.84 34.24 -16.30
CA ILE A 667 -8.31 33.37 -17.36
C ILE A 667 -6.82 33.68 -17.59
N GLN A 668 -6.48 34.96 -17.76
CA GLN A 668 -5.09 35.38 -17.96
C GLN A 668 -4.21 35.07 -16.75
N PHE A 669 -4.75 35.22 -15.54
CA PHE A 669 -4.03 34.88 -14.32
C PHE A 669 -3.70 33.40 -14.23
N VAL A 670 -4.66 32.52 -14.54
CA VAL A 670 -4.44 31.06 -14.58
C VAL A 670 -3.37 30.70 -15.61
N VAL A 671 -3.44 31.28 -16.81
CA VAL A 671 -2.44 31.07 -17.87
C VAL A 671 -1.06 31.58 -17.44
N GLN A 672 -0.98 32.75 -16.81
CA GLN A 672 0.27 33.32 -16.32
C GLN A 672 0.93 32.46 -15.24
N GLN A 673 0.16 31.87 -14.33
CA GLN A 673 0.69 30.93 -13.33
C GLN A 673 1.27 29.68 -14.00
N ALA A 674 0.59 29.15 -15.03
CA ALA A 674 1.10 28.01 -15.80
C ALA A 674 2.41 28.33 -16.52
N SER A 675 2.50 29.48 -17.18
CA SER A 675 3.74 29.92 -17.85
C SER A 675 4.87 30.20 -16.85
N SER A 676 4.56 30.75 -15.67
CA SER A 676 5.55 30.91 -14.60
C SER A 676 6.10 29.57 -14.10
N HIS A 677 5.22 28.59 -13.91
CA HIS A 677 5.60 27.24 -13.53
C HIS A 677 6.47 26.56 -14.60
N SER A 678 6.05 26.61 -15.87
CA SER A 678 6.80 26.10 -17.02
C SER A 678 8.22 26.71 -17.09
N THR A 679 8.33 28.03 -16.92
CA THR A 679 9.63 28.72 -16.89
C THR A 679 10.53 28.20 -15.76
N LYS A 680 10.00 28.03 -14.55
CA LYS A 680 10.75 27.49 -13.41
C LYS A 680 11.17 26.03 -13.63
N ALA A 681 10.29 25.20 -14.21
CA ALA A 681 10.61 23.83 -14.55
C ALA A 681 11.74 23.73 -15.60
N ASN A 682 11.74 24.60 -16.61
CA ASN A 682 12.81 24.67 -17.61
C ASN A 682 14.15 25.11 -17.00
N VAL A 683 14.12 26.01 -16.01
CA VAL A 683 15.33 26.39 -15.26
C VAL A 683 15.87 25.20 -14.45
N LEU A 684 15.02 24.36 -13.85
CA LEU A 684 15.48 23.13 -13.18
C LEU A 684 16.20 22.18 -14.16
N VAL A 685 15.62 21.94 -15.34
CA VAL A 685 16.24 21.10 -16.37
C VAL A 685 17.60 21.67 -16.79
N THR A 686 17.69 23.00 -16.91
CA THR A 686 18.94 23.69 -17.22
C THR A 686 19.99 23.50 -16.12
N LEU A 687 19.59 23.64 -14.86
CA LEU A 687 20.48 23.45 -13.70
C LEU A 687 20.98 22.00 -13.61
N ASP A 688 20.15 21.00 -13.89
CA ASP A 688 20.56 19.60 -13.92
C ASP A 688 21.49 19.29 -15.09
N THR A 689 21.23 19.86 -16.27
CA THR A 689 22.14 19.72 -17.42
C THR A 689 23.51 20.31 -17.09
N GLN A 690 23.57 21.51 -16.52
CA GLN A 690 24.82 22.15 -16.10
C GLN A 690 25.59 21.35 -15.04
N TYR A 691 24.87 20.67 -14.14
CA TYR A 691 25.48 19.81 -13.15
C TYR A 691 26.08 18.56 -13.78
N MET A 692 25.34 17.90 -14.66
CA MET A 692 25.82 16.73 -15.41
C MET A 692 27.05 17.07 -16.26
N ASP A 693 27.06 18.25 -16.89
CA ASP A 693 28.21 18.73 -17.67
C ASP A 693 29.44 19.06 -16.81
N GLY A 694 29.23 19.46 -15.55
CA GLY A 694 30.31 19.81 -14.62
C GLY A 694 30.97 18.61 -13.93
N LEU A 695 30.29 17.46 -13.82
CA LEU A 695 30.81 16.27 -13.15
C LEU A 695 32.09 15.69 -13.81
N PRO A 696 32.19 15.54 -15.14
CA PRO A 696 33.39 14.98 -15.79
C PRO A 696 34.66 15.81 -15.58
N VAL A 697 34.52 17.11 -15.31
CA VAL A 697 35.63 18.07 -15.18
C VAL A 697 35.88 18.52 -13.73
N LEU A 698 35.18 17.92 -12.77
CA LEU A 698 35.34 18.21 -11.34
C LEU A 698 36.72 17.79 -10.81
N TYR A 699 37.24 16.68 -11.32
CA TYR A 699 38.56 16.16 -10.98
C TYR A 699 39.48 16.28 -12.18
N SER A 700 40.71 16.76 -11.96
CA SER A 700 41.71 16.89 -13.01
C SER A 700 43.06 16.36 -12.53
N ASN A 701 43.79 15.69 -13.42
CA ASN A 701 45.15 15.26 -13.15
C ASN A 701 46.08 16.47 -13.18
N GLN A 702 46.72 16.77 -12.06
CA GLN A 702 47.69 17.85 -11.93
C GLN A 702 49.11 17.26 -11.78
N PRO A 703 50.10 17.75 -12.55
CA PRO A 703 51.47 17.27 -12.43
C PRO A 703 52.08 17.72 -11.10
N ARG A 704 52.56 16.75 -10.32
CA ARG A 704 53.25 16.97 -9.04
C ARG A 704 54.68 16.47 -9.11
N GLN A 705 55.55 17.12 -8.35
CA GLN A 705 56.92 16.65 -8.16
C GLN A 705 57.35 16.78 -6.70
N PHE A 706 58.06 15.76 -6.21
CA PHE A 706 58.76 15.84 -4.94
C PHE A 706 60.18 15.29 -5.07
N MET A 707 61.06 15.77 -4.20
CA MET A 707 62.48 15.46 -4.24
C MET A 707 62.86 14.64 -3.02
N VAL A 708 63.49 13.50 -3.25
CA VAL A 708 64.07 12.67 -2.19
C VAL A 708 65.57 12.83 -2.23
N SER A 709 66.13 13.30 -1.11
CA SER A 709 67.57 13.40 -0.91
C SER A 709 68.08 12.09 -0.29
N VAL A 710 68.94 11.38 -1.01
CA VAL A 710 69.50 10.10 -0.59
C VAL A 710 70.95 10.31 -0.12
N PRO A 711 71.22 10.29 1.19
CA PRO A 711 72.57 10.46 1.71
C PRO A 711 73.42 9.21 1.49
N CYS A 712 74.71 9.42 1.19
CA CYS A 712 75.67 8.33 1.05
C CYS A 712 75.94 7.67 2.41
N LYS A 713 75.75 6.35 2.51
CA LYS A 713 75.93 5.57 3.76
C LYS A 713 77.39 5.24 4.10
N ARG A 714 78.36 5.61 3.26
CA ARG A 714 79.80 5.34 3.48
C ARG A 714 80.54 6.61 3.86
N SER A 715 81.19 6.59 5.02
CA SER A 715 82.11 7.62 5.54
C SER A 715 83.47 7.65 4.83
N SER A 716 83.47 7.56 3.48
CA SER A 716 84.68 7.72 2.68
C SER A 716 84.85 9.16 2.22
N SER A 717 86.07 9.70 2.29
CA SER A 717 86.50 11.08 1.97
C SER A 717 86.30 11.55 0.52
N ARG A 718 85.48 10.87 -0.28
CA ARG A 718 85.19 11.19 -1.70
C ARG A 718 83.70 11.43 -2.01
N CYS A 719 82.85 11.59 -0.99
CA CYS A 719 81.43 11.88 -1.20
C CYS A 719 81.22 13.37 -1.55
N ALA A 720 80.57 13.67 -2.68
CA ALA A 720 80.27 15.03 -3.13
C ALA A 720 78.94 15.62 -2.59
N GLY A 721 78.19 14.84 -1.81
CA GLY A 721 76.88 15.23 -1.25
C GLY A 721 75.79 14.17 -1.47
N PRO A 722 74.60 14.35 -0.88
CA PRO A 722 73.46 13.45 -1.08
C PRO A 722 72.90 13.58 -2.52
N ALA A 723 72.47 12.46 -3.08
CA ALA A 723 71.87 12.43 -4.42
C ALA A 723 70.39 12.85 -4.37
N THR A 724 69.99 13.79 -5.21
CA THR A 724 68.58 14.23 -5.30
C THR A 724 67.85 13.47 -6.40
N ILE A 725 66.84 12.70 -6.02
CA ILE A 725 65.96 11.98 -6.95
C ILE A 725 64.64 12.76 -7.03
N VAL A 726 64.26 13.18 -8.24
CA VAL A 726 63.00 13.88 -8.50
C VAL A 726 61.96 12.86 -8.96
N PHE A 727 60.90 12.69 -8.19
CA PHE A 727 59.74 11.90 -8.57
C PHE A 727 58.71 12.83 -9.21
N ARG A 728 58.22 12.49 -10.41
CA ARG A 728 57.16 13.20 -11.12
C ARG A 728 56.00 12.23 -11.33
N TYR A 729 54.80 12.65 -10.95
CA TYR A 729 53.58 11.86 -11.09
C TYR A 729 52.39 12.80 -11.29
N GLU A 730 51.28 12.25 -11.77
CA GLU A 730 50.01 12.96 -11.87
C GLU A 730 49.16 12.64 -10.64
N GLU A 731 48.65 13.67 -9.99
CA GLU A 731 47.76 13.55 -8.83
C GLU A 731 46.38 14.06 -9.21
N ILE A 732 45.34 13.30 -8.86
CA ILE A 732 43.96 13.73 -9.06
C ILE A 732 43.67 14.84 -8.04
N GLU A 733 43.37 16.04 -8.53
CA GLU A 733 43.03 17.19 -7.70
C GLU A 733 41.64 17.72 -8.06
N LEU A 734 40.89 18.14 -7.03
CA LEU A 734 39.59 18.74 -7.20
C LEU A 734 39.74 20.15 -7.78
N SER A 735 39.00 20.46 -8.86
CA SER A 735 39.04 21.80 -9.46
C SER A 735 38.20 22.79 -8.61
N PRO A 736 38.82 23.82 -8.01
CA PRO A 736 38.11 24.73 -7.10
C PRO A 736 37.04 25.56 -7.82
N LYS A 737 37.26 25.86 -9.12
CA LYS A 737 36.29 26.58 -9.96
C LYS A 737 35.01 25.78 -10.13
N TRP A 738 35.13 24.48 -10.41
CA TRP A 738 33.97 23.60 -10.62
C TRP A 738 33.31 23.25 -9.29
N GLU A 739 34.07 23.08 -8.21
CA GLU A 739 33.52 22.86 -6.88
C GLU A 739 32.59 24.02 -6.46
N GLN A 740 33.03 25.27 -6.63
CA GLN A 740 32.21 26.44 -6.30
C GLN A 740 30.97 26.54 -7.20
N MET A 741 31.14 26.31 -8.51
CA MET A 741 30.04 26.40 -9.46
C MET A 741 28.97 25.32 -9.23
N LEU A 742 29.37 24.09 -8.88
CA LEU A 742 28.43 23.01 -8.53
C LEU A 742 27.69 23.31 -7.21
N LYS A 743 28.37 23.89 -6.21
CA LYS A 743 27.72 24.33 -4.96
C LYS A 743 26.65 25.41 -5.22
N VAL A 744 26.94 26.40 -6.05
CA VAL A 744 25.98 27.44 -6.45
C VAL A 744 24.80 26.82 -7.20
N ASN A 745 25.08 25.98 -8.20
CA ASN A 745 24.06 25.28 -8.99
C ASN A 745 23.11 24.45 -8.10
N ARG A 746 23.64 23.66 -7.16
CA ARG A 746 22.82 22.85 -6.25
C ARG A 746 22.03 23.71 -5.25
N SER A 747 22.60 24.82 -4.78
CA SER A 747 21.87 25.79 -3.96
C SER A 747 20.72 26.45 -4.70
N GLU A 748 20.92 26.87 -5.96
CA GLU A 748 19.86 27.45 -6.80
C GLU A 748 18.77 26.42 -7.12
N TYR A 749 19.17 25.18 -7.38
CA TYR A 749 18.25 24.05 -7.58
C TYR A 749 17.37 23.83 -6.34
N GLU A 750 17.97 23.72 -5.14
CA GLU A 750 17.23 23.52 -3.89
C GLU A 750 16.25 24.65 -3.59
N GLN A 751 16.65 25.92 -3.82
CA GLN A 751 15.78 27.07 -3.66
C GLN A 751 14.58 27.03 -4.63
N LEU A 752 14.82 26.65 -5.88
CA LEU A 752 13.79 26.57 -6.90
C LEU A 752 12.80 25.43 -6.63
N VAL A 753 13.28 24.26 -6.21
CA VAL A 753 12.45 23.12 -5.77
C VAL A 753 11.60 23.48 -4.55
N ALA A 754 12.19 24.16 -3.56
CA ALA A 754 11.44 24.64 -2.39
C ALA A 754 10.32 25.61 -2.80
N SER A 755 10.58 26.50 -3.77
CA SER A 755 9.57 27.44 -4.28
C SER A 755 8.42 26.77 -5.03
N LEU A 756 8.69 25.68 -5.75
CA LEU A 756 7.69 24.89 -6.50
C LEU A 756 6.88 23.95 -5.59
N SER A 757 7.40 23.65 -4.40
CA SER A 757 6.74 22.81 -3.40
C SER A 757 5.75 23.58 -2.51
N LEU A 758 5.66 24.90 -2.68
CA LEU A 758 4.70 25.73 -1.94
C LEU A 758 3.26 25.45 -2.41
N PRO A 759 2.26 25.56 -1.51
CA PRO A 759 0.87 25.43 -1.89
C PRO A 759 0.46 26.51 -2.90
N LEU A 760 -0.56 26.20 -3.70
CA LEU A 760 -1.15 27.17 -4.65
C LEU A 760 -1.63 28.41 -3.90
N SER A 761 -1.48 29.58 -4.55
CA SER A 761 -1.91 30.84 -3.94
C SER A 761 -3.43 30.86 -3.78
N LEU A 762 -3.89 31.49 -2.69
CA LEU A 762 -5.32 31.66 -2.45
C LEU A 762 -6.02 32.41 -3.60
N ASP A 763 -5.32 33.33 -4.26
CA ASP A 763 -5.86 34.08 -5.39
C ASP A 763 -6.03 33.21 -6.64
N PHE A 764 -5.16 32.20 -6.84
CA PHE A 764 -5.36 31.20 -7.90
C PHE A 764 -6.62 30.37 -7.61
N CYS A 765 -6.79 29.92 -6.38
CA CYS A 765 -8.00 29.20 -5.98
C CYS A 765 -9.26 30.06 -6.14
N LYS A 766 -9.22 31.35 -5.79
CA LYS A 766 -10.35 32.27 -5.99
C LYS A 766 -10.71 32.44 -7.46
N ALA A 767 -9.72 32.61 -8.34
CA ALA A 767 -9.94 32.72 -9.79
C ALA A 767 -10.61 31.47 -10.36
N VAL A 768 -10.08 30.29 -10.02
CA VAL A 768 -10.63 28.99 -10.45
C VAL A 768 -12.07 28.80 -9.95
N VAL A 769 -12.32 28.99 -8.64
CA VAL A 769 -13.66 28.81 -8.06
C VAL A 769 -14.67 29.80 -8.66
N ARG A 770 -14.26 31.05 -8.93
CA ARG A 770 -15.14 32.03 -9.56
C ARG A 770 -15.52 31.62 -10.98
N MET A 771 -14.57 31.11 -11.75
CA MET A 771 -14.82 30.58 -13.08
C MET A 771 -15.72 29.32 -13.06
N GLU A 772 -15.47 28.36 -12.16
CA GLU A 772 -16.32 27.16 -12.01
C GLU A 772 -17.76 27.50 -11.62
N HIS A 773 -17.92 28.42 -10.66
CA HIS A 773 -19.23 28.93 -10.26
C HIS A 773 -19.95 29.57 -11.45
N THR A 774 -19.23 30.34 -12.27
CA THR A 774 -19.79 30.98 -13.47
C THR A 774 -20.24 29.97 -14.51
N VAL A 775 -19.44 28.95 -14.80
CA VAL A 775 -19.80 27.86 -15.74
C VAL A 775 -21.03 27.10 -15.25
N SER A 776 -21.08 26.80 -13.95
CA SER A 776 -22.21 26.08 -13.34
C SER A 776 -23.50 26.90 -13.41
N GLU A 777 -23.41 28.19 -13.12
CA GLU A 777 -24.57 29.09 -13.11
C GLU A 777 -25.09 29.36 -14.53
N LEU A 778 -24.21 29.53 -15.52
CA LEU A 778 -24.61 29.63 -16.93
C LEU A 778 -25.34 28.37 -17.40
N SER A 779 -24.89 27.19 -16.98
CA SER A 779 -25.53 25.92 -17.33
C SER A 779 -26.93 25.83 -16.71
N ARG A 780 -27.06 26.20 -15.43
CA ARG A 780 -28.36 26.28 -14.74
C ARG A 780 -29.33 27.25 -15.43
N MET A 781 -28.84 28.43 -15.80
CA MET A 781 -29.61 29.46 -16.49
C MET A 781 -30.08 28.99 -17.88
N ALA A 782 -29.24 28.24 -18.60
CA ALA A 782 -29.59 27.68 -19.91
C ALA A 782 -30.70 26.61 -19.84
N GLU A 783 -30.86 25.92 -18.70
CA GLU A 783 -31.92 24.94 -18.50
C GLU A 783 -33.24 25.54 -17.98
N GLN A 784 -33.15 26.54 -17.09
CA GLN A 784 -34.29 26.99 -16.27
C GLN A 784 -34.94 28.29 -16.76
N LEU A 785 -34.27 29.09 -17.59
CA LEU A 785 -34.79 30.39 -18.02
C LEU A 785 -35.73 30.33 -19.24
N PRO A 786 -36.62 31.33 -19.40
CA PRO A 786 -37.46 31.48 -20.58
C PRO A 786 -36.63 31.62 -21.87
N GLU A 787 -37.23 31.27 -23.01
CA GLU A 787 -36.57 31.12 -24.32
C GLU A 787 -35.71 32.32 -24.77
N THR A 788 -36.14 33.55 -24.46
CA THR A 788 -35.42 34.79 -24.79
C THR A 788 -34.15 35.00 -23.98
N GLU A 789 -34.14 34.62 -22.70
CA GLU A 789 -32.98 34.71 -21.80
C GLU A 789 -32.08 33.48 -21.93
N ARG A 790 -32.67 32.31 -22.20
CA ARG A 790 -31.98 31.08 -22.54
C ARG A 790 -31.04 31.28 -23.74
N SER A 791 -31.51 31.92 -24.81
CA SER A 791 -30.67 32.20 -25.98
C SER A 791 -29.47 33.10 -25.66
N LYS A 792 -29.62 34.04 -24.72
CA LYS A 792 -28.52 34.90 -24.28
C LYS A 792 -27.51 34.15 -23.42
N ALA A 793 -27.98 33.33 -22.47
CA ALA A 793 -27.14 32.46 -21.64
C ALA A 793 -26.34 31.46 -22.49
N VAL A 794 -26.98 30.86 -23.51
CA VAL A 794 -26.31 29.96 -24.46
C VAL A 794 -25.20 30.68 -25.22
N GLN A 795 -25.47 31.88 -25.75
CA GLN A 795 -24.45 32.63 -26.47
C GLN A 795 -23.30 33.11 -25.57
N SER A 796 -23.58 33.46 -24.31
CA SER A 796 -22.54 33.72 -23.30
C SER A 796 -21.67 32.48 -23.05
N GLY A 797 -22.27 31.29 -22.93
CA GLY A 797 -21.55 30.02 -22.77
C GLY A 797 -20.68 29.66 -23.98
N VAL A 798 -21.19 29.85 -25.19
CA VAL A 798 -20.43 29.66 -26.45
C VAL A 798 -19.23 30.61 -26.52
N ASN A 799 -19.42 31.89 -26.18
CA ASN A 799 -18.33 32.86 -26.21
C ASN A 799 -17.26 32.55 -25.15
N LEU A 800 -17.66 32.14 -23.94
CA LEU A 800 -16.73 31.71 -22.89
C LEU A 800 -15.93 30.46 -23.29
N PHE A 801 -16.58 29.50 -23.97
CA PHE A 801 -15.89 28.32 -24.51
C PHE A 801 -14.74 28.71 -25.45
N TYR A 802 -15.00 29.58 -26.43
CA TYR A 802 -13.98 29.98 -27.39
C TYR A 802 -12.87 30.85 -26.77
N GLU A 803 -13.18 31.69 -25.77
CA GLU A 803 -12.16 32.47 -25.05
C GLU A 803 -11.20 31.56 -24.26
N ILE A 804 -11.75 30.58 -23.52
CA ILE A 804 -10.95 29.60 -22.79
C ILE A 804 -10.14 28.74 -23.77
N LEU A 805 -10.76 28.28 -24.86
CA LEU A 805 -10.09 27.50 -25.89
C LEU A 805 -8.95 28.29 -26.53
N THR A 806 -9.11 29.58 -26.79
CA THR A 806 -8.07 30.44 -27.35
C THR A 806 -6.93 30.67 -26.36
N SER A 807 -7.25 30.77 -25.07
CA SER A 807 -6.29 31.01 -23.98
C SER A 807 -5.46 29.77 -23.61
N LEU A 808 -5.90 28.57 -23.99
CA LEU A 808 -5.14 27.33 -23.80
C LEU A 808 -3.86 27.30 -24.66
N ASN A 809 -2.70 27.30 -23.99
CA ASN A 809 -1.38 27.17 -24.61
C ASN A 809 -0.65 25.90 -24.12
N LEU A 810 0.57 25.65 -24.62
CA LEU A 810 1.37 24.47 -24.25
C LEU A 810 1.76 24.49 -22.76
N ASP A 811 2.09 25.67 -22.21
CA ASP A 811 2.44 25.82 -20.79
C ASP A 811 1.30 25.38 -19.86
N CYS A 812 0.05 25.66 -20.24
CA CYS A 812 -1.13 25.22 -19.51
C CYS A 812 -1.23 23.70 -19.40
N ARG A 813 -0.67 22.95 -20.35
CA ARG A 813 -0.64 21.48 -20.31
C ARG A 813 0.48 20.92 -19.42
N GLN A 814 1.56 21.66 -19.27
CA GLN A 814 2.70 21.27 -18.44
C GLN A 814 2.48 21.55 -16.95
N PHE A 815 1.51 22.39 -16.60
CA PHE A 815 1.10 22.65 -15.23
C PHE A 815 -0.22 21.91 -14.91
N PRO A 816 -0.18 20.80 -14.14
CA PRO A 816 -1.36 19.94 -13.97
C PRO A 816 -2.63 20.64 -13.45
N PRO A 817 -2.56 21.58 -12.49
CA PRO A 817 -3.76 22.27 -11.99
C PRO A 817 -4.49 23.07 -13.06
N SER A 818 -3.79 23.85 -13.89
CA SER A 818 -4.41 24.60 -14.98
C SER A 818 -4.86 23.68 -16.11
N CYS A 819 -4.08 22.62 -16.39
CA CYS A 819 -4.44 21.62 -17.41
C CYS A 819 -5.78 20.95 -17.09
N GLN A 820 -5.92 20.41 -15.88
CA GLN A 820 -7.13 19.73 -15.43
C GLN A 820 -8.33 20.68 -15.43
N PHE A 821 -8.16 21.87 -14.82
CA PHE A 821 -9.23 22.84 -14.70
C PHE A 821 -9.73 23.35 -16.06
N LEU A 822 -8.84 23.86 -16.91
CA LEU A 822 -9.24 24.42 -18.20
C LEU A 822 -9.78 23.35 -19.15
N THR A 823 -9.25 22.12 -19.10
CA THR A 823 -9.80 20.99 -19.86
C THR A 823 -11.22 20.64 -19.42
N SER A 824 -11.47 20.63 -18.10
CA SER A 824 -12.81 20.42 -17.54
C SER A 824 -13.79 21.51 -18.00
N CYS A 825 -13.40 22.78 -17.95
CA CYS A 825 -14.22 23.88 -18.45
C CYS A 825 -14.56 23.72 -19.94
N VAL A 826 -13.58 23.36 -20.77
CA VAL A 826 -13.81 23.12 -22.21
C VAL A 826 -14.76 21.95 -22.44
N GLN A 827 -14.66 20.87 -21.65
CA GLN A 827 -15.56 19.72 -21.77
C GLN A 827 -16.99 20.05 -21.34
N ILE A 828 -17.17 20.67 -20.17
CA ILE A 828 -18.49 21.04 -19.65
C ILE A 828 -19.16 22.04 -20.59
N LEU A 829 -18.47 23.13 -20.93
CA LEU A 829 -19.02 24.12 -21.85
C LEU A 829 -19.26 23.54 -23.25
N GLY A 830 -18.39 22.64 -23.70
CA GLY A 830 -18.52 21.94 -24.97
C GLY A 830 -19.77 21.05 -25.04
N GLN A 831 -20.02 20.24 -24.01
CA GLN A 831 -21.18 19.36 -23.95
C GLN A 831 -22.49 20.15 -23.78
N GLU A 832 -22.47 21.20 -22.96
CA GLU A 832 -23.67 21.96 -22.64
C GLU A 832 -24.08 22.96 -23.72
N PHE A 833 -23.11 23.65 -24.35
CA PHE A 833 -23.40 24.77 -25.25
C PHE A 833 -23.03 24.52 -26.71
N ILE A 834 -22.01 23.69 -26.99
CA ILE A 834 -21.51 23.47 -28.35
C ILE A 834 -22.19 22.26 -28.99
N GLN A 835 -22.22 21.12 -28.31
CA GLN A 835 -22.78 19.87 -28.85
C GLN A 835 -24.29 19.98 -29.15
N LYS A 836 -25.01 20.81 -28.38
CA LYS A 836 -26.46 21.04 -28.50
C LYS A 836 -26.82 22.08 -29.57
N ASP A 837 -25.85 22.82 -30.12
CA ASP A 837 -26.07 23.87 -31.13
C ASP A 837 -25.47 23.48 -32.50
N PRO A 838 -26.30 23.07 -33.48
CA PRO A 838 -25.87 22.72 -34.82
C PRO A 838 -25.09 23.82 -35.56
N SER A 839 -25.25 25.09 -35.19
CA SER A 839 -24.55 26.20 -35.83
C SER A 839 -23.06 26.27 -35.47
N GLN A 840 -22.62 25.57 -34.40
CA GLN A 840 -21.22 25.55 -33.97
C GLN A 840 -20.39 24.45 -34.63
N THR A 841 -21.02 23.40 -35.17
CA THR A 841 -20.33 22.23 -35.73
C THR A 841 -19.29 22.58 -36.79
N VAL A 842 -19.62 23.54 -37.67
CA VAL A 842 -18.70 24.02 -38.73
C VAL A 842 -17.52 24.80 -38.12
N LYS A 843 -17.78 25.62 -37.09
CA LYS A 843 -16.73 26.40 -36.40
C LYS A 843 -15.77 25.50 -35.61
N ILE A 844 -16.28 24.41 -35.00
CA ILE A 844 -15.45 23.41 -34.32
C ILE A 844 -14.54 22.69 -35.32
N LEU A 845 -15.05 22.38 -36.52
CA LEU A 845 -14.21 21.86 -37.59
C LEU A 845 -13.11 22.85 -37.98
N ASP A 846 -13.43 24.12 -38.19
CA ASP A 846 -12.41 25.14 -38.46
C ASP A 846 -11.34 25.25 -37.36
N CYS A 847 -11.75 25.13 -36.09
CA CYS A 847 -10.83 25.11 -34.95
C CYS A 847 -9.95 23.86 -34.91
N LEU A 848 -10.52 22.68 -35.19
CA LEU A 848 -9.78 21.41 -35.30
C LEU A 848 -8.69 21.48 -36.38
N ILE A 849 -9.03 22.10 -37.50
CA ILE A 849 -8.14 22.29 -38.64
C ILE A 849 -7.01 23.27 -38.31
N LYS A 850 -7.35 24.44 -37.73
CA LYS A 850 -6.36 25.49 -37.44
C LYS A 850 -5.46 25.17 -36.24
N GLN A 851 -5.89 24.29 -35.33
CA GLN A 851 -5.17 23.99 -34.08
C GLN A 851 -5.10 22.47 -33.81
N PRO A 852 -4.30 21.72 -34.58
CA PRO A 852 -4.17 20.26 -34.44
C PRO A 852 -3.77 19.80 -33.03
N SER A 853 -3.00 20.61 -32.31
CA SER A 853 -2.58 20.31 -30.94
C SER A 853 -3.75 20.18 -29.96
N LYS A 854 -4.94 20.73 -30.26
CA LYS A 854 -6.15 20.67 -29.43
C LYS A 854 -7.17 19.62 -29.90
N ALA A 855 -6.79 18.74 -30.83
CA ALA A 855 -7.67 17.73 -31.42
C ALA A 855 -8.36 16.85 -30.37
N ASP A 856 -7.65 16.42 -29.32
CA ASP A 856 -8.21 15.56 -28.26
C ASP A 856 -9.38 16.21 -27.50
N LEU A 857 -9.42 17.54 -27.44
CA LEU A 857 -10.48 18.30 -26.76
C LEU A 857 -11.67 18.59 -27.69
N LEU A 858 -11.38 18.84 -28.96
CA LEU A 858 -12.38 19.31 -29.93
C LEU A 858 -13.05 18.17 -30.70
N ALA A 859 -12.35 17.06 -30.94
CA ALA A 859 -12.88 15.92 -31.70
C ALA A 859 -14.10 15.25 -31.04
N PRO A 860 -14.19 15.12 -29.68
CA PRO A 860 -15.40 14.63 -29.03
C PRO A 860 -16.60 15.57 -29.16
N LEU A 861 -16.39 16.87 -29.44
CA LEU A 861 -17.45 17.87 -29.58
C LEU A 861 -17.97 17.96 -31.03
N PHE A 862 -17.21 17.43 -31.99
CA PHE A 862 -17.56 17.46 -33.41
C PHE A 862 -18.58 16.37 -33.78
N HIS A 863 -19.82 16.78 -34.07
CA HIS A 863 -20.93 15.92 -34.45
C HIS A 863 -21.54 16.35 -35.80
N PRO A 864 -20.95 15.94 -36.94
CA PRO A 864 -21.34 16.42 -38.27
C PRO A 864 -22.80 16.09 -38.63
N ASN A 865 -23.33 14.99 -38.09
CA ASN A 865 -24.72 14.56 -38.29
C ASN A 865 -25.77 15.52 -37.71
N ASN A 866 -25.41 16.38 -36.74
CA ASN A 866 -26.33 17.38 -36.19
C ASN A 866 -26.56 18.56 -37.15
N SER A 867 -25.72 18.72 -38.18
CA SER A 867 -25.77 19.81 -39.16
C SER A 867 -25.83 19.28 -40.60
N PRO A 868 -26.91 18.56 -40.97
CA PRO A 868 -26.99 17.81 -42.22
C PRO A 868 -26.87 18.67 -43.49
N ALA A 869 -27.26 19.95 -43.43
CA ALA A 869 -27.16 20.90 -44.54
C ALA A 869 -25.71 21.28 -44.90
N HIS A 870 -24.79 21.24 -43.93
CA HIS A 870 -23.37 21.55 -44.13
C HIS A 870 -22.49 20.28 -44.15
N PHE A 871 -23.10 19.09 -44.14
CA PHE A 871 -22.39 17.81 -44.04
C PHE A 871 -21.36 17.62 -45.17
N LEU A 872 -21.76 17.90 -46.41
CA LEU A 872 -20.89 17.77 -47.60
C LEU A 872 -19.79 18.84 -47.67
N GLU A 873 -20.07 20.03 -47.15
CA GLU A 873 -19.09 21.12 -47.03
C GLU A 873 -18.01 20.74 -46.00
N MET A 874 -18.44 20.27 -44.82
CA MET A 874 -17.55 19.80 -43.77
C MET A 874 -16.69 18.61 -44.22
N TYR A 875 -17.30 17.64 -44.91
CA TYR A 875 -16.57 16.48 -45.44
C TYR A 875 -15.47 16.90 -46.43
N SER A 876 -15.77 17.83 -47.35
CA SER A 876 -14.79 18.39 -48.30
C SER A 876 -13.63 19.13 -47.61
N ASN A 877 -13.91 19.84 -46.51
CA ASN A 877 -12.89 20.59 -45.78
C ASN A 877 -11.89 19.65 -45.08
N VAL A 878 -12.38 18.52 -44.53
CA VAL A 878 -11.51 17.48 -43.91
C VAL A 878 -10.57 16.85 -44.93
N GLU A 879 -11.02 16.65 -46.18
CA GLU A 879 -10.16 16.13 -47.25
C GLU A 879 -9.06 17.11 -47.68
N THR A 880 -9.35 18.40 -47.62
CA THR A 880 -8.38 19.45 -47.95
C THR A 880 -7.29 19.51 -46.88
N VAL A 881 -7.66 19.28 -45.62
CA VAL A 881 -6.75 19.32 -44.46
C VAL A 881 -5.89 18.05 -44.36
N ALA A 882 -6.45 16.89 -44.72
CA ALA A 882 -5.67 15.66 -44.89
C ALA A 882 -4.50 15.82 -45.88
N ARG A 883 -4.63 16.73 -46.86
CA ARG A 883 -3.60 17.04 -47.87
C ARG A 883 -2.52 18.00 -47.35
N GLU A 884 -2.87 18.90 -46.43
CA GLU A 884 -1.99 19.99 -45.98
C GLU A 884 -1.29 19.72 -44.64
N GLU A 885 -1.97 19.07 -43.68
CA GLU A 885 -1.50 18.89 -42.28
C GLU A 885 -1.25 17.40 -41.89
N GLY A 886 -1.59 16.45 -42.76
CA GLY A 886 -1.33 15.00 -42.57
C GLY A 886 -2.56 14.16 -42.15
N PRO A 887 -2.46 12.81 -42.20
CA PRO A 887 -3.62 11.90 -42.15
C PRO A 887 -4.20 11.63 -40.75
N ASN A 888 -3.46 11.88 -39.66
CA ASN A 888 -3.89 11.55 -38.29
C ASN A 888 -5.08 12.39 -37.81
N VAL A 889 -5.08 13.69 -38.09
CA VAL A 889 -6.21 14.58 -37.76
C VAL A 889 -7.42 14.23 -38.63
N ALA A 890 -7.19 13.96 -39.91
CA ALA A 890 -8.24 13.54 -40.84
C ALA A 890 -8.91 12.23 -40.41
N PHE A 891 -8.14 11.25 -39.91
CA PHE A 891 -8.69 10.00 -39.38
C PHE A 891 -9.64 10.21 -38.19
N SER A 892 -9.21 10.97 -37.17
CA SER A 892 -10.02 11.25 -35.98
C SER A 892 -11.32 11.98 -36.30
N VAL A 893 -11.31 12.83 -37.34
CA VAL A 893 -12.47 13.62 -37.76
C VAL A 893 -13.38 12.85 -38.73
N LEU A 894 -12.83 12.09 -39.68
CA LEU A 894 -13.61 11.29 -40.65
C LEU A 894 -14.43 10.18 -39.97
N THR A 895 -13.91 9.59 -38.90
CA THR A 895 -14.64 8.57 -38.11
C THR A 895 -15.89 9.11 -37.41
N LYS A 896 -16.08 10.44 -37.33
CA LYS A 896 -17.28 11.07 -36.76
C LYS A 896 -18.42 11.25 -37.76
N PHE A 897 -18.19 11.06 -39.06
CA PHE A 897 -19.23 11.15 -40.08
C PHE A 897 -20.01 9.85 -40.19
N ASN A 898 -21.22 9.81 -39.62
CA ASN A 898 -22.12 8.68 -39.85
C ASN A 898 -22.91 8.90 -41.15
N VAL A 899 -22.44 8.29 -42.23
CA VAL A 899 -23.05 8.42 -43.55
C VAL A 899 -24.45 7.80 -43.59
N GLN A 900 -24.66 6.68 -42.89
CA GLN A 900 -25.94 5.98 -42.90
C GLN A 900 -27.03 6.83 -42.23
N ASP A 901 -26.76 7.38 -41.04
CA ASP A 901 -27.71 8.27 -40.35
C ASP A 901 -28.03 9.53 -41.17
N TRP A 902 -27.06 10.06 -41.92
CA TRP A 902 -27.29 11.21 -42.81
C TRP A 902 -28.14 10.85 -44.03
N LEU A 903 -27.93 9.68 -44.63
CA LEU A 903 -28.73 9.18 -45.75
C LEU A 903 -30.17 8.83 -45.35
N ASP A 904 -30.36 8.27 -44.16
CA ASP A 904 -31.66 7.82 -43.64
C ASP A 904 -32.48 8.97 -43.03
N GLY A 905 -31.82 9.93 -42.37
CA GLY A 905 -32.46 11.02 -41.62
C GLY A 905 -32.76 12.29 -42.42
N TYR A 906 -32.10 12.50 -43.56
CA TYR A 906 -32.29 13.67 -44.42
C TYR A 906 -32.74 13.24 -45.82
N SER A 907 -33.72 13.96 -46.40
CA SER A 907 -34.13 13.77 -47.81
C SER A 907 -33.05 14.30 -48.75
N SER A 908 -31.87 13.69 -48.70
CA SER A 908 -30.70 14.04 -49.50
C SER A 908 -31.07 13.96 -50.98
N SER A 909 -30.90 15.07 -51.69
CA SER A 909 -31.22 15.12 -53.12
C SER A 909 -30.24 14.25 -53.90
N LEU A 910 -30.62 13.90 -55.13
CA LEU A 910 -29.74 13.12 -56.01
C LEU A 910 -28.39 13.83 -56.26
N VAL A 911 -28.42 15.16 -56.29
CA VAL A 911 -27.26 16.02 -56.49
C VAL A 911 -26.30 15.93 -55.30
N ASP A 912 -26.84 15.91 -54.08
CA ASP A 912 -26.05 15.80 -52.85
C ASP A 912 -25.35 14.44 -52.77
N ARG A 913 -26.07 13.36 -53.09
CA ARG A 913 -25.53 11.99 -53.10
C ARG A 913 -24.46 11.81 -54.18
N SER A 914 -24.67 12.36 -55.38
CA SER A 914 -23.68 12.33 -56.46
C SER A 914 -22.43 13.16 -56.11
N THR A 915 -22.61 14.30 -55.45
CA THR A 915 -21.50 15.15 -55.00
C THR A 915 -20.66 14.45 -53.94
N PHE A 916 -21.31 13.74 -53.01
CA PHE A 916 -20.64 12.95 -51.98
C PHE A 916 -19.80 11.80 -52.55
N LEU A 917 -20.35 11.02 -53.49
CA LEU A 917 -19.62 9.96 -54.18
C LEU A 917 -18.38 10.50 -54.92
N HIS A 918 -18.51 11.66 -55.55
CA HIS A 918 -17.39 12.33 -56.21
C HIS A 918 -16.30 12.76 -55.23
N GLN A 919 -16.66 13.21 -54.01
CA GLN A 919 -15.70 13.53 -52.95
C GLN A 919 -14.97 12.27 -52.46
N ILE A 920 -15.68 11.18 -52.14
CA ILE A 920 -15.06 9.90 -51.76
C ILE A 920 -14.05 9.44 -52.82
N TRP A 921 -14.43 9.48 -54.09
CA TRP A 921 -13.56 9.09 -55.20
C TRP A 921 -12.30 9.95 -55.30
N ARG A 922 -12.46 11.27 -55.19
CA ARG A 922 -11.32 12.22 -55.15
C ARG A 922 -10.41 11.93 -53.95
N GLY A 923 -10.98 11.59 -52.80
CA GLY A 923 -10.29 11.16 -51.60
C GLY A 923 -9.43 9.91 -51.77
N ILE A 924 -9.95 8.89 -52.45
CA ILE A 924 -9.24 7.63 -52.76
C ILE A 924 -8.10 7.90 -53.74
N LEU A 925 -8.34 8.72 -54.78
CA LEU A 925 -7.30 9.10 -55.74
C LEU A 925 -6.12 9.86 -55.10
N LEU A 926 -6.38 10.65 -54.04
CA LEU A 926 -5.33 11.36 -53.30
C LEU A 926 -4.38 10.41 -52.55
N CYS A 927 -4.81 9.20 -52.19
CA CYS A 927 -3.96 8.22 -51.51
C CYS A 927 -2.94 7.56 -52.46
N GLY A 928 -3.14 7.70 -53.79
CA GLY A 928 -2.27 7.15 -54.83
C GLY A 928 -2.36 5.61 -54.96
N PRO A 929 -1.73 5.03 -56.00
CA PRO A 929 -1.77 3.58 -56.27
C PRO A 929 -0.92 2.74 -55.29
N ARG A 930 -0.07 3.39 -54.48
CA ARG A 930 0.69 2.79 -53.37
C ARG A 930 0.78 3.82 -52.24
N PRO A 931 -0.16 3.81 -51.28
CA PRO A 931 -0.14 4.75 -50.17
C PRO A 931 1.09 4.50 -49.28
N SER A 932 1.64 5.54 -48.66
CA SER A 932 2.58 5.34 -47.55
C SER A 932 1.82 4.82 -46.32
N LEU A 933 2.53 4.21 -45.35
CA LEU A 933 1.94 3.61 -44.15
C LEU A 933 0.95 4.55 -43.41
N GLU A 934 1.20 5.86 -43.45
CA GLU A 934 0.32 6.88 -42.85
C GLU A 934 -0.98 7.13 -43.64
N PHE A 935 -0.96 6.96 -44.97
CA PHE A 935 -2.13 7.10 -45.85
C PHE A 935 -2.89 5.79 -46.07
N GLU A 936 -2.30 4.62 -45.74
CA GLU A 936 -2.99 3.32 -45.75
C GLU A 936 -4.18 3.31 -44.78
N ILE A 937 -4.02 3.89 -43.59
CA ILE A 937 -5.07 4.01 -42.57
C ILE A 937 -6.23 4.87 -43.09
N LEU A 938 -5.92 5.96 -43.79
CA LEU A 938 -6.93 6.85 -44.39
C LEU A 938 -7.70 6.13 -45.51
N LEU A 939 -7.00 5.33 -46.32
CA LEU A 939 -7.59 4.51 -47.37
C LEU A 939 -8.53 3.45 -46.76
N GLU A 940 -8.09 2.76 -45.71
CA GLU A 940 -8.86 1.71 -45.03
C GLU A 940 -10.16 2.26 -44.39
N VAL A 941 -10.12 3.44 -43.76
CA VAL A 941 -11.33 4.11 -43.26
C VAL A 941 -12.25 4.48 -44.41
N LYS A 942 -11.74 5.07 -45.49
CA LYS A 942 -12.58 5.45 -46.64
C LYS A 942 -13.21 4.24 -47.32
N THR A 943 -12.52 3.10 -47.37
CA THR A 943 -13.06 1.87 -47.95
C THR A 943 -14.01 1.13 -47.00
N SER A 944 -13.75 1.08 -45.69
CA SER A 944 -14.58 0.33 -44.73
C SER A 944 -15.81 1.11 -44.27
N LEU A 945 -15.67 2.41 -43.96
CA LEU A 945 -16.74 3.26 -43.44
C LEU A 945 -17.77 3.62 -44.51
N HIS A 946 -17.38 3.64 -45.79
CA HIS A 946 -18.24 4.06 -46.91
C HIS A 946 -18.66 2.91 -47.84
N SER A 947 -18.19 1.68 -47.63
CA SER A 947 -18.62 0.50 -48.41
C SER A 947 -20.15 0.31 -48.41
N PRO A 948 -20.88 0.45 -47.28
CA PRO A 948 -22.34 0.33 -47.28
C PRO A 948 -23.03 1.42 -48.13
N ALA A 949 -22.53 2.65 -48.08
CA ALA A 949 -23.08 3.77 -48.86
C ALA A 949 -22.85 3.62 -50.36
N ILE A 950 -21.69 3.08 -50.76
CA ILE A 950 -21.37 2.72 -52.16
C ILE A 950 -22.32 1.61 -52.64
N VAL A 951 -22.54 0.58 -51.82
CA VAL A 951 -23.46 -0.54 -52.14
C VAL A 951 -24.91 -0.07 -52.26
N ILE A 952 -25.38 0.81 -51.38
CA ILE A 952 -26.74 1.40 -51.44
C ILE A 952 -26.92 2.23 -52.72
N CYS A 953 -25.93 3.06 -53.08
CA CYS A 953 -25.98 3.85 -54.32
C CYS A 953 -25.94 2.98 -55.60
N ILE A 954 -25.30 1.80 -55.54
CA ILE A 954 -25.27 0.80 -56.62
C ILE A 954 -26.60 0.04 -56.70
N GLN A 955 -27.18 -0.37 -55.56
CA GLN A 955 -28.43 -1.15 -55.49
C GLN A 955 -29.67 -0.38 -55.95
N ASP A 956 -29.72 0.93 -55.73
CA ASP A 956 -30.83 1.78 -56.19
C ASP A 956 -30.74 2.15 -57.69
N GLY A 957 -29.70 1.71 -58.42
CA GLY A 957 -29.63 1.81 -59.88
C GLY A 957 -29.16 3.15 -60.47
N TRP A 958 -28.35 3.93 -59.74
CA TRP A 958 -28.05 5.33 -60.09
C TRP A 958 -26.66 5.61 -60.70
N LEU A 959 -25.85 4.59 -61.02
CA LEU A 959 -24.48 4.80 -61.51
C LEU A 959 -24.35 4.52 -63.02
N ALA A 960 -24.49 5.56 -63.84
CA ALA A 960 -24.03 5.59 -65.23
C ALA A 960 -22.64 6.23 -65.30
N CYS A 961 -21.62 5.60 -64.71
CA CYS A 961 -20.23 6.04 -64.86
C CYS A 961 -19.30 4.82 -65.01
N PRO A 962 -18.68 4.60 -66.19
CA PRO A 962 -17.90 3.39 -66.48
C PRO A 962 -16.66 3.18 -65.59
N SER A 963 -16.19 4.24 -64.92
CA SER A 963 -14.93 4.26 -64.17
C SER A 963 -14.97 3.54 -62.82
N LEU A 964 -16.17 3.23 -62.30
CA LEU A 964 -16.37 2.68 -60.95
C LEU A 964 -16.52 1.14 -60.92
N HIS A 965 -16.59 0.48 -62.07
CA HIS A 965 -16.69 -0.99 -62.17
C HIS A 965 -15.37 -1.74 -61.88
N LEU A 966 -14.25 -1.03 -61.71
CA LEU A 966 -12.92 -1.61 -61.52
C LEU A 966 -12.53 -1.86 -60.06
N LEU A 967 -13.39 -1.50 -59.10
CA LEU A 967 -13.15 -1.61 -57.65
C LEU A 967 -14.17 -2.47 -56.90
N ALA A 968 -15.19 -3.00 -57.59
CA ALA A 968 -16.02 -4.11 -57.11
C ALA A 968 -15.43 -5.42 -57.65
#